data_AF-A0A8J1Z678-F1
#
_entry.id   AF-A0A8J1Z678-F1
#
_cell.length_a   1.000
_cell.length_b   1.000
_cell.length_c   1.000
_cell.angle_alpha   90.00
_cell.angle_beta   90.00
_cell.angle_gamma   90.00
#
_symmetry.space_group_name_H-M   'P 1'
#
loop_
_entity.id
_entity.type
_entity.pdbx_description
1 polymer ?
#
loop_
_entity_poly.entity_id
_entity_poly.type
_entity_poly.pdbx_seq_one_letter_code
_entity_poly.pdbx_strand_id
1 'polypeptide(L)'
;MVHQIVGENYYSADAASEIRSMKYASTRGGEKDVAFVDAVLRGLSADGGLLVPQDELPKEITAATVLQWHKLSYAELAFEILRLFIPPREIDDTTLRALCDKTYKTSEPSNWRAPTAEVVEIVKPENDPHDIAMLELFHGPTFAFKDCALQFLGNLFELLIQRQEEQNKAEGSSTCKSAVILGATSGDTGSAALAGVQGKQNVNALILYPQGRVSRTQELQMLSFNTNEPTGETLDVASTLTSSASNPQNQNSSMGSRIVSKERASTKASNVVLACAVKGATFDDCQAIVKSVFRDEAFVKKHNILAVNSINISRVLCQMVYYMYCYFQMNKEKLDALSSGGLLARAVQRGELPSMRFCVPTGNFGDVLAGYYCKKYFRLGNLFEFVIGSNENDILTRFMQSGRYEPAGRVRETLSPSMDIQVSSNFERFLYDVALNGGTAAHELYSAASKHSQEEDHAASKHSHQTSANGAVEVEVTARARVRQWFSEDLKNSGRFSVSISELEWAQREFAAQSVTETETVACISEVHARSQYLLCPHSAVGYHALVKQMKIDGRVMGEAEAEMGGKGPTKNVVLATAHYGKFASSLIPVLARQDALSMARLQLLETMRVSLPEPLARLDTEKDELLSKSVPLPNDAEVVRSNIVDITQFSPSIINERFAPKERGLLGSIASSFLRVDTASCLVGLQRKLALCAQGTC
;
A
#
# COMPACT_ATOMS: atom_id res chain seq x y z
N MET A 1 34.27 1.89 -6.53
CA MET A 1 34.62 0.70 -5.73
C MET A 1 33.42 -0.04 -5.15
N VAL A 2 32.26 0.59 -4.88
CA VAL A 2 31.03 -0.11 -4.44
C VAL A 2 30.38 -0.95 -5.55
N HIS A 3 30.51 -0.55 -6.83
CA HIS A 3 30.07 -1.34 -7.99
C HIS A 3 30.81 -2.67 -8.20
N GLN A 4 31.95 -2.90 -7.52
CA GLN A 4 32.78 -4.09 -7.71
C GLN A 4 32.61 -5.17 -6.63
N ILE A 5 31.90 -4.85 -5.53
CA ILE A 5 31.71 -5.80 -4.41
C ILE A 5 30.39 -6.59 -4.53
N VAL A 6 29.43 -6.11 -5.33
CA VAL A 6 28.08 -6.72 -5.43
C VAL A 6 27.68 -7.05 -6.89
N GLY A 7 28.49 -6.64 -7.88
CA GLY A 7 28.20 -6.78 -9.31
C GLY A 7 28.67 -8.10 -9.92
N GLU A 8 27.78 -8.72 -10.70
CA GLU A 8 27.94 -9.80 -11.69
C GLU A 8 28.39 -11.20 -11.22
N ASN A 9 29.11 -11.35 -10.10
CA ASN A 9 29.75 -12.64 -9.76
C ASN A 9 29.06 -13.51 -8.68
N TYR A 10 27.89 -13.11 -8.14
CA TYR A 10 27.23 -13.91 -7.09
C TYR A 10 26.34 -15.03 -7.60
N TYR A 11 26.00 -15.03 -8.88
CA TYR A 11 25.15 -16.05 -9.50
C TYR A 11 25.91 -16.69 -10.65
N SER A 12 25.91 -18.03 -10.70
CA SER A 12 26.37 -18.73 -11.89
C SER A 12 25.52 -18.27 -13.09
N ALA A 13 26.09 -18.32 -14.30
CA ALA A 13 25.37 -17.98 -15.52
C ALA A 13 24.05 -18.79 -15.66
N ASP A 14 24.01 -19.99 -15.09
CA ASP A 14 22.85 -20.88 -15.05
C ASP A 14 21.78 -20.42 -14.04
N ALA A 15 22.17 -20.00 -12.83
CA ALA A 15 21.25 -19.42 -11.84
C ALA A 15 20.65 -18.10 -12.32
N ALA A 16 21.44 -17.29 -13.03
CA ALA A 16 20.94 -16.11 -13.72
C ALA A 16 19.92 -16.48 -14.82
N SER A 17 20.02 -17.66 -15.45
CA SER A 17 19.08 -18.13 -16.49
C SER A 17 17.72 -18.58 -15.94
N GLU A 18 17.66 -19.13 -14.72
CA GLU A 18 16.40 -19.54 -14.08
C GLU A 18 15.63 -18.34 -13.50
N ILE A 19 16.32 -17.39 -12.84
CA ILE A 19 15.73 -16.07 -12.44
C ILE A 19 15.15 -15.35 -13.67
N ARG A 20 15.76 -15.54 -14.85
CA ARG A 20 15.31 -14.94 -16.11
C ARG A 20 13.98 -15.48 -16.63
N SER A 21 13.36 -16.45 -15.95
CA SER A 21 12.14 -17.11 -16.42
C SER A 21 10.89 -16.94 -15.56
N MET A 22 10.98 -16.40 -14.33
CA MET A 22 9.90 -16.34 -13.32
C MET A 22 8.51 -16.12 -13.92
N LYS A 23 7.59 -17.05 -13.63
CA LYS A 23 6.18 -17.02 -14.03
C LYS A 23 5.24 -16.92 -12.84
N TYR A 24 3.98 -16.62 -13.14
CA TYR A 24 2.89 -16.54 -12.18
C TYR A 24 1.75 -17.49 -12.54
N ALA A 25 1.08 -18.02 -11.53
CA ALA A 25 -0.07 -18.91 -11.68
C ALA A 25 -1.20 -18.58 -10.71
N SER A 26 -2.43 -18.91 -11.09
CA SER A 26 -3.62 -18.72 -10.27
C SER A 26 -3.66 -19.71 -9.10
N THR A 27 -3.84 -19.23 -7.87
CA THR A 27 -4.12 -20.05 -6.67
C THR A 27 -5.24 -21.07 -6.85
N ARG A 28 -6.15 -20.88 -7.82
CA ARG A 28 -7.27 -21.79 -8.14
C ARG A 28 -7.06 -22.65 -9.37
N GLY A 29 -5.92 -22.50 -10.06
CA GLY A 29 -5.46 -23.38 -11.15
C GLY A 29 -6.08 -23.14 -12.53
N GLY A 30 -6.81 -22.05 -12.73
CA GLY A 30 -7.36 -21.68 -14.04
C GLY A 30 -6.35 -21.06 -15.01
N GLU A 31 -5.21 -20.57 -14.50
CA GLU A 31 -4.15 -19.97 -15.33
C GLU A 31 -2.76 -20.34 -14.77
N LYS A 32 -1.81 -20.50 -15.69
CA LYS A 32 -0.38 -20.77 -15.44
C LYS A 32 0.48 -20.00 -16.44
N ASP A 33 1.78 -19.93 -16.18
CA ASP A 33 2.79 -19.34 -17.06
C ASP A 33 2.56 -17.83 -17.38
N VAL A 34 1.81 -17.15 -16.51
CA VAL A 34 1.46 -15.72 -16.64
C VAL A 34 2.73 -14.88 -16.45
N ALA A 35 2.97 -13.94 -17.35
CA ALA A 35 4.11 -13.01 -17.27
C ALA A 35 3.92 -12.02 -16.11
N PHE A 36 5.02 -11.47 -15.58
CA PHE A 36 4.95 -10.48 -14.48
C PHE A 36 4.12 -9.25 -14.88
N VAL A 37 4.37 -8.69 -16.06
CA VAL A 37 3.67 -7.50 -16.56
C VAL A 37 2.18 -7.76 -16.67
N ASP A 38 1.77 -8.92 -17.19
CA ASP A 38 0.36 -9.31 -17.29
C ASP A 38 -0.26 -9.49 -15.90
N ALA A 39 0.47 -10.10 -14.97
CA ALA A 39 0.02 -10.28 -13.59
C ALA A 39 -0.22 -8.93 -12.89
N VAL A 40 0.65 -7.94 -13.13
CA VAL A 40 0.53 -6.59 -12.58
C VAL A 40 -0.61 -5.81 -13.23
N LEU A 41 -0.76 -5.85 -14.55
CA LEU A 41 -1.81 -5.10 -15.24
C LEU A 41 -3.21 -5.63 -14.93
N ARG A 42 -3.36 -6.95 -14.79
CA ARG A 42 -4.65 -7.59 -14.51
C ARG A 42 -5.02 -7.59 -13.02
N GLY A 43 -4.05 -7.81 -12.14
CA GLY A 43 -4.25 -7.94 -10.70
C GLY A 43 -4.97 -9.22 -10.23
N LEU A 44 -5.91 -9.76 -11.01
CA LEU A 44 -6.67 -10.99 -10.76
C LEU A 44 -6.52 -11.98 -11.93
N SER A 45 -6.56 -13.28 -11.64
CA SER A 45 -6.64 -14.31 -12.67
C SER A 45 -8.08 -14.44 -13.22
N ALA A 46 -8.22 -15.07 -14.39
CA ALA A 46 -9.47 -15.17 -15.13
C ALA A 46 -10.52 -16.03 -14.40
N ASP A 47 -10.06 -16.99 -13.59
CA ASP A 47 -10.89 -17.83 -12.72
C ASP A 47 -11.24 -17.16 -11.37
N GLY A 48 -10.87 -15.88 -11.19
CA GLY A 48 -11.07 -15.12 -9.98
C GLY A 48 -10.12 -15.45 -8.83
N GLY A 49 -9.11 -16.30 -9.07
CA GLY A 49 -8.02 -16.57 -8.13
C GLY A 49 -6.98 -15.44 -8.06
N LEU A 50 -5.99 -15.62 -7.20
CA LEU A 50 -4.88 -14.68 -7.04
C LEU A 50 -3.62 -15.23 -7.71
N LEU A 51 -2.86 -14.36 -8.35
CA LEU A 51 -1.58 -14.74 -8.96
C LEU A 51 -0.49 -14.84 -7.90
N VAL A 52 0.25 -15.95 -7.92
CA VAL A 52 1.42 -16.23 -7.06
C VAL A 52 2.62 -16.62 -7.92
N PRO A 53 3.87 -16.37 -7.49
CA PRO A 53 5.05 -16.90 -8.17
C PRO A 53 4.93 -18.42 -8.31
N GLN A 54 5.09 -18.91 -9.55
CA GLN A 54 4.95 -20.31 -9.92
C GLN A 54 6.24 -21.08 -9.64
N ASP A 55 7.38 -20.47 -9.92
CA ASP A 55 8.69 -21.11 -9.84
C ASP A 55 9.32 -20.92 -8.46
N GLU A 56 10.11 -21.91 -8.01
CA GLU A 56 11.01 -21.73 -6.88
C GLU A 56 12.13 -20.76 -7.23
N LEU A 57 12.66 -20.05 -6.22
CA LEU A 57 13.89 -19.31 -6.42
C LEU A 57 15.08 -20.27 -6.62
N PRO A 58 16.10 -19.88 -7.41
CA PRO A 58 17.29 -20.71 -7.62
C PRO A 58 17.94 -21.15 -6.31
N LYS A 59 18.60 -22.31 -6.34
CA LYS A 59 19.19 -22.91 -5.13
C LYS A 59 20.26 -22.03 -4.48
N GLU A 60 20.90 -21.17 -5.25
CA GLU A 60 21.94 -20.21 -4.88
C GLU A 60 21.39 -19.05 -4.03
N ILE A 61 20.10 -18.76 -4.12
CA ILE A 61 19.42 -17.81 -3.24
C ILE A 61 19.22 -18.50 -1.88
N THR A 62 20.29 -18.50 -1.09
CA THR A 62 20.28 -19.01 0.28
C THR A 62 20.03 -17.87 1.26
N ALA A 63 19.62 -18.22 2.49
CA ALA A 63 19.55 -17.25 3.58
C ALA A 63 20.89 -16.50 3.75
N ALA A 64 22.03 -17.19 3.65
CA ALA A 64 23.33 -16.55 3.76
C ALA A 64 23.59 -15.52 2.64
N THR A 65 23.18 -15.82 1.40
CA THR A 65 23.29 -14.92 0.25
C THR A 65 22.47 -13.65 0.49
N VAL A 66 21.20 -13.81 0.87
CA VAL A 66 20.30 -12.68 1.11
C VAL A 66 20.77 -11.82 2.29
N LEU A 67 21.31 -12.44 3.34
CA LEU A 67 21.82 -11.73 4.51
C LEU A 67 23.08 -10.88 4.24
N GLN A 68 23.77 -11.10 3.12
CA GLN A 68 24.87 -10.20 2.69
C GLN A 68 24.36 -8.84 2.22
N TRP A 69 23.06 -8.70 1.93
CA TRP A 69 22.44 -7.46 1.49
C TRP A 69 22.25 -6.43 2.61
N HIS A 70 22.67 -6.71 3.85
CA HIS A 70 22.56 -5.79 4.99
C HIS A 70 23.31 -4.45 4.84
N LYS A 71 24.17 -4.34 3.83
CA LYS A 71 24.92 -3.10 3.50
C LYS A 71 24.21 -2.23 2.47
N LEU A 72 23.15 -2.73 1.84
CA LEU A 72 22.43 -2.02 0.80
C LEU A 72 21.51 -0.96 1.40
N SER A 73 21.38 0.17 0.70
CA SER A 73 20.29 1.13 0.95
C SER A 73 18.92 0.49 0.67
N TYR A 74 17.84 1.13 1.14
CA TYR A 74 16.49 0.64 0.88
C TYR A 74 16.20 0.49 -0.63
N ALA A 75 16.61 1.46 -1.46
CA ALA A 75 16.42 1.42 -2.91
C ALA A 75 17.20 0.29 -3.59
N GLU A 76 18.45 0.07 -3.17
CA GLU A 76 19.28 -1.04 -3.66
C GLU A 76 18.72 -2.39 -3.22
N LEU A 77 18.26 -2.51 -1.98
CA LEU A 77 17.62 -3.71 -1.47
C LEU A 77 16.30 -4.01 -2.20
N ALA A 78 15.51 -2.96 -2.49
CA ALA A 78 14.30 -3.10 -3.30
C ALA A 78 14.62 -3.66 -4.68
N PHE A 79 15.67 -3.15 -5.35
CA PHE A 79 16.13 -3.69 -6.61
C PHE A 79 16.53 -5.18 -6.51
N GLU A 80 17.36 -5.53 -5.51
CA GLU A 80 17.84 -6.91 -5.32
C GLU A 80 16.70 -7.90 -5.04
N ILE A 81 15.69 -7.49 -4.28
CA ILE A 81 14.52 -8.33 -4.01
C ILE A 81 13.63 -8.42 -5.24
N LEU A 82 13.27 -7.30 -5.86
CA LEU A 82 12.30 -7.27 -6.94
C LEU A 82 12.81 -7.98 -8.20
N ARG A 83 14.11 -7.91 -8.51
CA ARG A 83 14.68 -8.58 -9.69
C ARG A 83 14.61 -10.11 -9.61
N LEU A 84 14.40 -10.69 -8.42
CA LEU A 84 14.16 -12.12 -8.27
C LEU A 84 12.77 -12.55 -8.76
N PHE A 85 11.83 -11.60 -8.81
CA PHE A 85 10.43 -11.84 -9.17
C PHE A 85 10.03 -11.18 -10.50
N ILE A 86 10.91 -10.36 -11.08
CA ILE A 86 10.69 -9.61 -12.31
C ILE A 86 11.73 -10.06 -13.34
N PRO A 87 11.33 -10.85 -14.35
CA PRO A 87 12.25 -11.28 -15.40
C PRO A 87 12.84 -10.09 -16.18
N PRO A 88 14.16 -10.06 -16.47
CA PRO A 88 14.80 -8.96 -17.20
C PRO A 88 14.39 -8.87 -18.66
N ARG A 89 13.79 -9.94 -19.22
CA ARG A 89 13.14 -9.90 -20.54
C ARG A 89 11.89 -9.00 -20.55
N GLU A 90 11.26 -8.82 -19.39
CA GLU A 90 10.09 -7.96 -19.22
C GLU A 90 10.54 -6.56 -18.77
N ILE A 91 11.42 -6.48 -17.76
CA ILE A 91 12.00 -5.22 -17.26
C ILE A 91 13.47 -5.48 -16.92
N ASP A 92 14.38 -5.01 -17.77
CA ASP A 92 15.81 -5.18 -17.58
C ASP A 92 16.33 -4.51 -16.28
N ASP A 93 17.47 -5.00 -15.79
CA ASP A 93 18.06 -4.56 -14.52
C ASP A 93 18.33 -3.04 -14.47
N THR A 94 18.69 -2.41 -15.59
CA THR A 94 18.96 -0.98 -15.64
C THR A 94 17.66 -0.20 -15.41
N THR A 95 16.61 -0.60 -16.13
CA THR A 95 15.27 -0.01 -15.98
C THR A 95 14.70 -0.26 -14.59
N LEU A 96 14.81 -1.48 -14.06
CA LEU A 96 14.29 -1.81 -12.73
C LEU A 96 15.03 -1.06 -11.63
N ARG A 97 16.35 -0.91 -11.74
CA ARG A 97 17.13 -0.09 -10.80
C ARG A 97 16.70 1.37 -10.85
N ALA A 98 16.52 1.93 -12.05
CA ALA A 98 16.03 3.30 -12.21
C ALA A 98 14.61 3.48 -11.61
N LEU A 99 13.72 2.48 -11.73
CA LEU A 99 12.41 2.49 -11.07
C LEU A 99 12.53 2.48 -9.55
N CYS A 100 13.38 1.62 -8.98
CA CYS A 100 13.59 1.56 -7.53
C CYS A 100 14.19 2.85 -7.01
N ASP A 101 15.17 3.42 -7.72
CA ASP A 101 15.78 4.70 -7.41
C ASP A 101 14.77 5.84 -7.45
N LYS A 102 14.00 5.96 -8.54
CA LYS A 102 12.92 6.96 -8.67
C LYS A 102 11.87 6.83 -7.58
N THR A 103 11.65 5.62 -7.07
CA THR A 103 10.64 5.35 -6.05
C THR A 103 11.14 5.61 -4.64
N TYR A 104 12.34 5.15 -4.30
CA TYR A 104 12.78 4.98 -2.91
C TYR A 104 14.01 5.81 -2.54
N LYS A 105 14.71 6.44 -3.50
CA LYS A 105 15.75 7.42 -3.14
C LYS A 105 15.08 8.67 -2.61
N THR A 106 15.56 9.10 -1.45
CA THR A 106 15.02 10.23 -0.69
C THR A 106 15.77 11.54 -0.97
N SER A 107 16.85 11.49 -1.75
CA SER A 107 17.57 12.67 -2.27
C SER A 107 16.64 13.52 -3.17
N GLU A 108 16.65 14.84 -2.99
CA GLU A 108 15.68 15.73 -3.63
C GLU A 108 15.70 15.77 -5.17
N PRO A 109 14.53 16.01 -5.81
CA PRO A 109 13.19 16.05 -5.21
C PRO A 109 12.61 14.63 -5.09
N SER A 110 12.38 14.15 -3.87
CA SER A 110 11.74 12.84 -3.59
C SER A 110 10.34 13.03 -3.01
N ASN A 111 9.47 12.03 -3.19
CA ASN A 111 8.13 12.01 -2.58
C ASN A 111 8.15 11.61 -1.08
N TRP A 112 9.33 11.35 -0.51
CA TRP A 112 9.51 10.95 0.88
C TRP A 112 9.91 12.16 1.73
N ARG A 113 9.41 12.23 2.96
CA ARG A 113 9.51 13.45 3.76
C ARG A 113 10.85 13.58 4.51
N ALA A 114 11.33 14.83 4.58
CA ALA A 114 12.32 15.27 5.56
C ALA A 114 11.64 15.44 6.95
N PRO A 115 12.36 15.28 8.09
CA PRO A 115 13.81 15.18 8.21
C PRO A 115 14.37 13.75 8.10
N THR A 116 13.52 12.72 8.06
CA THR A 116 14.01 11.34 8.19
C THR A 116 14.80 10.87 6.97
N ALA A 117 14.52 11.40 5.77
CA ALA A 117 15.18 11.00 4.51
C ALA A 117 15.25 9.47 4.32
N GLU A 118 14.36 8.72 4.97
CA GLU A 118 14.34 7.26 4.98
C GLU A 118 12.92 6.81 4.60
N VAL A 119 12.86 5.71 3.84
CA VAL A 119 11.58 5.11 3.41
C VAL A 119 10.82 4.52 4.60
N VAL A 120 11.56 3.94 5.55
CA VAL A 120 11.05 3.36 6.80
C VAL A 120 12.03 3.65 7.92
N GLU A 121 11.53 3.78 9.16
CA GLU A 121 12.33 4.01 10.35
C GLU A 121 12.05 2.94 11.41
N ILE A 122 13.04 2.64 12.27
CA ILE A 122 12.87 1.71 13.39
C ILE A 122 13.05 2.52 14.66
N VAL A 123 11.94 2.76 15.35
CA VAL A 123 11.91 3.51 16.61
C VAL A 123 11.77 2.54 17.75
N LYS A 124 12.63 2.67 18.77
CA LYS A 124 12.42 2.00 20.07
C LYS A 124 11.87 3.04 21.03
N PRO A 125 10.58 3.00 21.39
CA PRO A 125 10.02 3.94 22.36
C PRO A 125 10.80 3.87 23.67
N GLU A 126 11.23 5.01 24.18
CA GLU A 126 11.93 5.07 25.46
C GLU A 126 11.00 4.57 26.58
N ASN A 127 11.53 3.84 27.56
CA ASN A 127 10.73 3.29 28.67
C ASN A 127 9.53 2.42 28.23
N ASP A 128 9.59 1.82 27.03
CA ASP A 128 8.61 0.81 26.61
C ASP A 128 8.61 -0.36 27.60
N PRO A 129 7.45 -0.74 28.19
CA PRO A 129 7.40 -1.79 29.21
C PRO A 129 7.63 -3.20 28.67
N HIS A 130 7.72 -3.37 27.34
CA HIS A 130 7.73 -4.67 26.67
C HIS A 130 8.93 -4.87 25.72
N ASP A 131 9.87 -3.91 25.65
CA ASP A 131 11.00 -3.88 24.71
C ASP A 131 10.56 -4.14 23.25
N ILE A 132 9.47 -3.48 22.84
CA ILE A 132 8.94 -3.58 21.48
C ILE A 132 9.51 -2.45 20.62
N ALA A 133 10.10 -2.80 19.47
CA ALA A 133 10.46 -1.83 18.45
C ALA A 133 9.28 -1.55 17.50
N MET A 134 9.15 -0.31 17.06
CA MET A 134 8.17 0.14 16.08
C MET A 134 8.83 0.31 14.72
N LEU A 135 8.38 -0.44 13.71
CA LEU A 135 8.76 -0.23 12.32
C LEU A 135 7.80 0.78 11.70
N GLU A 136 8.23 2.04 11.61
CA GLU A 136 7.46 3.14 11.04
C GLU A 136 7.42 3.06 9.51
N LEU A 137 6.23 2.84 8.97
CA LEU A 137 6.00 2.69 7.52
C LEU A 137 5.28 3.90 6.92
N PHE A 138 5.16 5.01 7.66
CA PHE A 138 4.30 6.14 7.33
C PHE A 138 5.05 7.42 6.92
N HIS A 139 6.31 7.32 6.48
CA HIS A 139 7.10 8.48 6.03
C HIS A 139 6.83 8.90 4.57
N GLY A 140 6.02 8.11 3.85
CA GLY A 140 5.60 8.40 2.49
C GLY A 140 4.61 9.58 2.37
N PRO A 141 4.19 9.95 1.15
CA PRO A 141 3.38 11.14 0.89
C PRO A 141 2.00 11.12 1.54
N THR A 142 1.47 9.94 1.88
CA THR A 142 0.10 9.79 2.41
C THR A 142 0.05 9.30 3.85
N PHE A 143 1.21 9.22 4.50
CA PHE A 143 1.33 8.92 5.92
C PHE A 143 0.82 7.51 6.28
N ALA A 144 0.95 6.56 5.36
CA ALA A 144 0.54 5.17 5.55
C ALA A 144 1.46 4.20 4.78
N PHE A 145 1.60 2.98 5.29
CA PHE A 145 2.46 1.93 4.74
C PHE A 145 2.19 1.58 3.27
N LYS A 146 0.97 1.87 2.78
CA LYS A 146 0.58 1.62 1.39
C LYS A 146 1.43 2.42 0.40
N ASP A 147 2.03 3.53 0.84
CA ASP A 147 2.98 4.32 0.05
C ASP A 147 4.18 3.47 -0.42
N CYS A 148 4.69 2.58 0.43
CA CYS A 148 5.83 1.71 0.10
C CYS A 148 5.58 0.87 -1.16
N ALA A 149 4.34 0.47 -1.42
CA ALA A 149 3.99 -0.31 -2.60
C ALA A 149 3.43 0.55 -3.75
N LEU A 150 2.58 1.53 -3.43
CA LEU A 150 1.83 2.26 -4.46
C LEU A 150 2.64 3.33 -5.19
N GLN A 151 3.70 3.85 -4.57
CA GLN A 151 4.66 4.72 -5.28
C GLN A 151 5.42 3.94 -6.37
N PHE A 152 5.86 2.71 -6.06
CA PHE A 152 6.49 1.83 -7.05
C PHE A 152 5.52 1.46 -8.16
N LEU A 153 4.31 1.04 -7.79
CA LEU A 153 3.29 0.60 -8.74
C LEU A 153 2.89 1.72 -9.71
N GLY A 154 2.77 2.96 -9.23
CA GLY A 154 2.51 4.12 -10.09
C GLY A 154 3.64 4.41 -11.10
N ASN A 155 4.90 4.33 -10.66
CA ASN A 155 6.06 4.41 -11.54
C ASN A 155 6.10 3.26 -12.57
N LEU A 156 5.76 2.06 -12.14
CA LEU A 156 5.70 0.88 -13.01
C LEU A 156 4.60 1.02 -14.06
N PHE A 157 3.41 1.48 -13.70
CA PHE A 157 2.34 1.71 -14.69
C PHE A 157 2.74 2.77 -15.71
N GLU A 158 3.35 3.88 -15.29
CA GLU A 158 3.84 4.90 -16.22
C GLU A 158 4.80 4.29 -17.25
N LEU A 159 5.78 3.50 -16.81
CA LEU A 159 6.72 2.80 -17.70
C LEU A 159 6.01 1.85 -18.67
N LEU A 160 5.09 1.02 -18.17
CA LEU A 160 4.41 0.02 -18.99
C LEU A 160 3.50 0.67 -20.03
N ILE A 161 2.80 1.75 -19.67
CA ILE A 161 1.94 2.48 -20.62
C ILE A 161 2.77 3.22 -21.66
N GLN A 162 3.90 3.84 -21.28
CA GLN A 162 4.81 4.46 -22.25
C GLN A 162 5.36 3.47 -23.27
N ARG A 163 5.79 2.27 -22.84
CA ARG A 163 6.24 1.21 -23.75
C ARG A 163 5.15 0.74 -24.72
N GLN A 164 3.90 0.60 -24.24
CA GLN A 164 2.77 0.27 -25.10
C GLN A 164 2.48 1.39 -26.12
N GLU A 165 2.64 2.65 -25.72
CA GLU A 165 2.46 3.80 -26.61
C GLU A 165 3.54 3.86 -27.69
N GLU A 166 4.79 3.60 -27.34
CA GLU A 166 5.91 3.51 -28.29
C GLU A 166 5.69 2.39 -29.32
N GLN A 167 5.24 1.21 -28.89
CA GLN A 167 4.90 0.09 -29.77
C GLN A 167 3.75 0.46 -30.72
N ASN A 168 2.66 1.04 -30.20
CA ASN A 168 1.53 1.48 -31.03
C ASN A 168 1.94 2.52 -32.09
N LYS A 169 2.81 3.47 -31.73
CA LYS A 169 3.35 4.46 -32.67
C LYS A 169 4.18 3.80 -33.76
N ALA A 170 4.99 2.80 -33.41
CA ALA A 170 5.79 2.04 -34.38
C ALA A 170 4.91 1.24 -35.35
N GLU A 171 3.75 0.75 -34.91
CA GLU A 171 2.75 0.07 -35.73
C GLU A 171 1.88 1.02 -36.57
N GLY A 172 2.18 2.33 -36.57
CA GLY A 172 1.48 3.33 -37.37
C GLY A 172 0.14 3.79 -36.80
N SER A 173 -0.19 3.40 -35.56
CA SER A 173 -1.38 3.89 -34.88
C SER A 173 -1.18 5.31 -34.38
N SER A 174 -2.11 6.21 -34.73
CA SER A 174 -2.14 7.60 -34.23
C SER A 174 -2.84 7.74 -32.88
N THR A 175 -3.31 6.64 -32.27
CA THR A 175 -4.08 6.69 -31.02
C THR A 175 -3.13 6.69 -29.81
N CYS A 176 -3.12 7.79 -29.06
CA CYS A 176 -2.43 7.85 -27.77
C CYS A 176 -3.13 6.90 -26.79
N LYS A 177 -2.38 5.99 -26.17
CA LYS A 177 -2.92 5.00 -25.23
C LYS A 177 -2.75 5.55 -23.81
N SER A 178 -3.86 5.83 -23.15
CA SER A 178 -3.89 6.12 -21.71
C SER A 178 -4.45 4.93 -20.94
N ALA A 179 -4.23 4.92 -19.62
CA ALA A 179 -4.83 3.97 -18.70
C ALA A 179 -5.71 4.70 -17.69
N VAL A 180 -6.69 3.99 -17.13
CA VAL A 180 -7.50 4.49 -16.01
C VAL A 180 -7.42 3.51 -14.86
N ILE A 181 -6.81 3.94 -13.77
CA ILE A 181 -6.85 3.23 -12.50
C ILE A 181 -8.23 3.41 -11.91
N LEU A 182 -8.93 2.31 -11.68
CA LEU A 182 -10.24 2.30 -11.02
C LEU A 182 -10.13 1.57 -9.68
N GLY A 183 -10.60 2.20 -8.61
CA GLY A 183 -10.57 1.60 -7.28
C GLY A 183 -11.68 2.12 -6.37
N ALA A 184 -11.92 1.38 -5.29
CA ALA A 184 -12.77 1.81 -4.18
C ALA A 184 -11.95 1.84 -2.89
N THR A 185 -12.28 2.76 -1.97
CA THR A 185 -11.57 2.88 -0.70
C THR A 185 -12.48 3.21 0.48
N SER A 186 -12.04 2.80 1.67
CA SER A 186 -12.51 3.29 2.97
C SER A 186 -11.61 4.39 3.56
N GLY A 187 -10.56 4.82 2.85
CA GLY A 187 -9.67 5.92 3.26
C GLY A 187 -8.25 5.77 2.72
N ASP A 188 -7.37 5.13 3.49
CA ASP A 188 -5.91 5.16 3.26
C ASP A 188 -5.46 4.63 1.89
N THR A 189 -6.11 3.59 1.37
CA THR A 189 -5.73 3.03 0.06
C THR A 189 -5.96 4.03 -1.07
N GLY A 190 -7.02 4.84 -0.97
CA GLY A 190 -7.34 5.84 -2.00
C GLY A 190 -6.27 6.91 -2.06
N SER A 191 -5.93 7.53 -0.93
CA SER A 191 -4.89 8.56 -0.88
C SER A 191 -3.58 8.05 -1.48
N ALA A 192 -3.11 6.87 -1.06
CA ALA A 192 -1.85 6.30 -1.54
C ALA A 192 -1.88 5.95 -3.03
N ALA A 193 -3.04 5.51 -3.56
CA ALA A 193 -3.21 5.24 -4.99
C ALA A 193 -3.17 6.52 -5.81
N LEU A 194 -3.90 7.57 -5.38
CA LEU A 194 -3.92 8.88 -6.03
C LEU A 194 -2.52 9.51 -6.03
N ALA A 195 -1.84 9.51 -4.87
CA ALA A 195 -0.49 10.03 -4.73
C ALA A 195 0.54 9.25 -5.57
N GLY A 196 0.38 7.94 -5.71
CA GLY A 196 1.28 7.10 -6.52
C GLY A 196 1.23 7.43 -8.00
N VAL A 197 0.10 7.95 -8.48
CA VAL A 197 -0.11 8.23 -9.91
C VAL A 197 -0.26 9.70 -10.26
N GLN A 198 -0.32 10.60 -9.27
CA GLN A 198 -0.30 12.04 -9.53
C GLN A 198 0.94 12.42 -10.35
N GLY A 199 0.73 13.15 -11.45
CA GLY A 199 1.79 13.60 -12.34
C GLY A 199 2.34 12.54 -13.31
N LYS A 200 1.84 11.30 -13.29
CA LYS A 200 2.30 10.25 -14.22
C LYS A 200 1.73 10.44 -15.62
N GLN A 201 2.58 10.37 -16.64
CA GLN A 201 2.15 10.52 -18.05
C GLN A 201 1.17 9.39 -18.44
N ASN A 202 0.03 9.76 -19.03
CA ASN A 202 -0.96 8.82 -19.60
C ASN A 202 -1.56 7.80 -18.62
N VAL A 203 -1.40 8.00 -17.30
CA VAL A 203 -2.00 7.14 -16.27
C VAL A 203 -2.99 7.96 -15.45
N ASN A 204 -4.28 7.83 -15.73
CA ASN A 204 -5.34 8.52 -14.99
C ASN A 204 -5.83 7.67 -13.81
N ALA A 205 -6.55 8.28 -12.86
CA ALA A 205 -7.14 7.56 -11.74
C ALA A 205 -8.52 8.10 -11.35
N LEU A 206 -9.41 7.18 -11.01
CA LEU A 206 -10.74 7.42 -10.46
C LEU A 206 -10.96 6.50 -9.26
N ILE A 207 -10.97 7.09 -8.06
CA ILE A 207 -11.09 6.38 -6.79
C ILE A 207 -12.43 6.72 -6.15
N LEU A 208 -13.28 5.71 -5.98
CA LEU A 208 -14.58 5.81 -5.35
C LEU A 208 -14.47 5.69 -3.84
N TYR A 209 -15.16 6.56 -3.10
CA TYR A 209 -15.33 6.42 -1.65
C TYR A 209 -16.77 6.74 -1.24
N PRO A 210 -17.31 6.06 -0.21
CA PRO A 210 -18.65 6.35 0.28
C PRO A 210 -18.71 7.71 0.95
N GLN A 211 -19.59 8.60 0.47
CA GLN A 211 -19.72 9.95 0.99
C GLN A 211 -20.08 9.93 2.49
N GLY A 212 -19.33 10.67 3.30
CA GLY A 212 -19.58 10.80 4.74
C GLY A 212 -19.23 9.56 5.59
N ARG A 213 -18.62 8.53 4.99
CA ARG A 213 -18.21 7.29 5.70
C ARG A 213 -16.69 7.05 5.69
N VAL A 214 -15.92 8.07 5.33
CA VAL A 214 -14.46 8.10 5.46
C VAL A 214 -14.11 9.17 6.49
N SER A 215 -13.04 8.98 7.27
CA SER A 215 -12.65 10.01 8.24
C SER A 215 -12.34 11.32 7.55
N ARG A 216 -12.61 12.43 8.24
CA ARG A 216 -12.47 13.75 7.64
C ARG A 216 -11.06 14.05 7.14
N THR A 217 -10.04 13.64 7.90
CA THR A 217 -8.64 13.81 7.50
C THR A 217 -8.29 12.99 6.25
N GLN A 218 -8.79 11.76 6.14
CA GLN A 218 -8.56 10.91 4.97
C GLN A 218 -9.29 11.44 3.73
N GLU A 219 -10.52 11.93 3.87
CA GLU A 219 -11.26 12.59 2.79
C GLU A 219 -10.49 13.80 2.26
N LEU A 220 -10.08 14.72 3.14
CA LEU A 220 -9.31 15.91 2.77
C LEU A 220 -7.97 15.55 2.11
N GLN A 221 -7.27 14.53 2.62
CA GLN A 221 -6.03 14.04 2.03
C GLN A 221 -6.25 13.43 0.64
N MET A 222 -7.37 12.75 0.37
CA MET A 222 -7.68 12.31 -1.00
C MET A 222 -7.94 13.52 -1.92
N LEU A 223 -8.72 14.49 -1.44
CA LEU A 223 -9.08 15.68 -2.22
C LEU A 223 -7.89 16.60 -2.50
N SER A 224 -6.83 16.57 -1.68
CA SER A 224 -5.60 17.31 -1.95
C SER A 224 -4.84 16.77 -3.17
N PHE A 225 -5.13 15.55 -3.62
CA PHE A 225 -4.57 14.99 -4.85
C PHE A 225 -5.46 15.20 -6.09
N ASN A 226 -6.69 15.72 -5.92
CA ASN A 226 -7.58 15.95 -7.07
C ASN A 226 -6.97 16.99 -8.01
N THR A 227 -6.93 16.68 -9.30
CA THR A 227 -6.47 17.60 -10.33
C THR A 227 -7.56 18.62 -10.66
N ASN A 228 -7.51 19.81 -10.05
CA ASN A 228 -8.41 20.91 -10.37
C ASN A 228 -7.64 22.25 -10.30
N GLU A 229 -6.90 22.54 -11.37
CA GLU A 229 -6.53 23.87 -11.95
C GLU A 229 -5.19 23.78 -12.70
N PRO A 230 -5.02 24.47 -13.84
CA PRO A 230 -3.69 24.86 -14.29
C PRO A 230 -3.17 25.84 -13.23
N THR A 231 -2.20 25.43 -12.41
CA THR A 231 -1.56 26.33 -11.46
C THR A 231 -0.93 27.48 -12.22
N GLY A 232 -1.66 28.58 -12.32
CA GLY A 232 -1.16 29.87 -12.75
C GLY A 232 -0.31 30.47 -11.65
N GLU A 233 0.80 29.83 -11.30
CA GLU A 233 1.94 30.58 -10.79
C GLU A 233 2.67 31.15 -12.00
N THR A 234 2.22 32.32 -12.45
CA THR A 234 3.16 33.26 -13.04
C THR A 234 4.18 33.55 -11.94
N LEU A 235 5.33 32.88 -12.01
CA LEU A 235 6.56 33.40 -11.42
C LEU A 235 6.74 34.80 -12.01
N ASP A 236 6.42 35.80 -11.21
CA ASP A 236 6.58 37.21 -11.53
C ASP A 236 8.08 37.53 -11.46
N VAL A 237 8.83 37.06 -12.47
CA VAL A 237 10.23 37.46 -12.68
C VAL A 237 10.22 38.83 -13.37
N ALA A 238 9.66 39.81 -12.68
CA ALA A 238 9.62 41.20 -13.10
C ALA A 238 9.88 42.13 -11.90
N SER A 239 10.88 41.81 -11.08
CA SER A 239 11.39 42.76 -10.09
C SER A 239 12.91 42.67 -9.89
N THR A 240 13.67 42.46 -10.96
CA THR A 240 15.10 42.79 -10.96
C THR A 240 15.53 43.08 -12.39
N LEU A 241 15.52 44.36 -12.78
CA LEU A 241 16.35 44.98 -13.81
C LEU A 241 15.80 46.37 -14.14
N THR A 242 15.98 47.30 -13.21
CA THR A 242 15.97 48.74 -13.52
C THR A 242 17.30 49.33 -13.10
N SER A 243 18.29 49.25 -13.98
CA SER A 243 19.41 50.20 -14.01
C SER A 243 20.14 50.11 -15.35
N SER A 244 19.74 50.95 -16.32
CA SER A 244 20.66 51.77 -17.13
C SER A 244 19.91 52.33 -18.34
N ALA A 245 19.88 53.65 -18.40
CA ALA A 245 19.36 54.45 -19.49
C ALA A 245 20.18 54.32 -20.79
N SER A 246 19.53 54.38 -21.94
CA SER A 246 19.90 55.29 -23.05
C SER A 246 18.92 55.20 -24.24
N ASN A 247 18.38 56.40 -24.52
CA ASN A 247 17.68 57.01 -25.67
C ASN A 247 17.43 56.32 -27.04
N PRO A 248 16.49 56.88 -27.85
CA PRO A 248 15.69 56.21 -28.87
C PRO A 248 16.14 56.50 -30.31
N GLN A 249 15.68 55.66 -31.26
CA GLN A 249 15.26 56.00 -32.63
C GLN A 249 14.93 54.70 -33.39
N ASN A 250 13.73 54.56 -34.00
CA ASN A 250 13.52 54.74 -35.44
C ASN A 250 12.16 54.18 -35.91
N GLN A 251 11.67 54.76 -36.99
CA GLN A 251 10.35 54.55 -37.60
C GLN A 251 10.27 53.33 -38.56
N ASN A 252 9.02 52.98 -38.89
CA ASN A 252 8.50 52.47 -40.18
C ASN A 252 8.29 50.96 -40.47
N SER A 253 7.02 50.71 -40.83
CA SER A 253 6.50 49.97 -42.01
C SER A 253 6.48 48.44 -42.08
N SER A 254 5.24 47.93 -42.07
CA SER A 254 4.60 47.07 -43.08
C SER A 254 4.87 45.56 -43.19
N MET A 255 3.77 44.90 -43.55
CA MET A 255 3.59 43.61 -44.21
C MET A 255 3.49 42.34 -43.36
N GLY A 256 2.36 41.66 -43.57
CA GLY A 256 1.93 40.49 -42.84
C GLY A 256 2.84 39.28 -43.04
N SER A 257 2.95 38.49 -41.98
CA SER A 257 3.28 37.08 -42.09
C SER A 257 2.32 36.30 -41.20
N ARG A 258 1.85 35.18 -41.74
CA ARG A 258 0.96 34.19 -41.11
C ARG A 258 1.44 33.83 -39.71
N ILE A 259 0.63 34.12 -38.69
CA ILE A 259 0.84 33.57 -37.35
C ILE A 259 0.36 32.11 -37.38
N VAL A 260 1.31 31.21 -37.57
CA VAL A 260 1.22 29.84 -37.06
C VAL A 260 1.37 29.99 -35.54
N SER A 261 0.29 29.83 -34.80
CA SER A 261 0.30 29.82 -33.34
C SER A 261 1.09 28.59 -32.85
N LYS A 262 2.39 28.78 -32.63
CA LYS A 262 3.18 27.93 -31.74
C LYS A 262 2.64 28.14 -30.32
N GLU A 263 1.72 27.27 -29.90
CA GLU A 263 1.42 27.09 -28.47
C GLU A 263 2.72 26.71 -27.76
N ARG A 264 3.25 27.66 -26.99
CA ARG A 264 4.33 27.43 -26.04
C ARG A 264 3.80 26.52 -24.94
N ALA A 265 4.53 25.45 -24.66
CA ALA A 265 4.27 24.50 -23.61
C ALA A 265 4.08 25.21 -22.26
N SER A 266 2.84 25.28 -21.79
CA SER A 266 2.55 25.42 -20.36
C SER A 266 2.72 24.05 -19.71
N THR A 267 3.25 24.03 -18.49
CA THR A 267 3.40 22.84 -17.64
C THR A 267 2.01 22.29 -17.31
N LYS A 268 1.50 21.42 -18.20
CA LYS A 268 0.23 20.71 -18.07
C LYS A 268 0.30 19.76 -16.88
N ALA A 269 -0.75 19.72 -16.05
CA ALA A 269 -1.08 18.51 -15.31
C ALA A 269 -1.11 17.35 -16.32
N SER A 270 -0.18 16.40 -16.17
CA SER A 270 0.10 15.36 -17.17
C SER A 270 -0.97 14.27 -17.21
N ASN A 271 -1.82 14.18 -16.19
CA ASN A 271 -2.90 13.20 -16.05
C ASN A 271 -4.05 13.71 -15.16
N VAL A 272 -5.18 12.98 -15.19
CA VAL A 272 -6.37 13.24 -14.37
C VAL A 272 -6.41 12.28 -13.19
N VAL A 273 -6.53 12.83 -11.98
CA VAL A 273 -6.58 12.05 -10.73
C VAL A 273 -7.76 12.56 -9.92
N LEU A 274 -8.75 11.69 -9.67
CA LEU A 274 -10.01 12.07 -9.04
C LEU A 274 -10.41 11.10 -7.91
N ALA A 275 -10.64 11.66 -6.74
CA ALA A 275 -11.37 11.05 -5.65
C ALA A 275 -12.86 11.45 -5.77
N CYS A 276 -13.73 10.45 -5.91
CA CYS A 276 -15.15 10.63 -6.15
C CYS A 276 -16.00 10.14 -4.97
N ALA A 277 -16.80 11.04 -4.41
CA ALA A 277 -17.71 10.75 -3.29
C ALA A 277 -19.00 10.12 -3.83
N VAL A 278 -19.24 8.85 -3.56
CA VAL A 278 -20.45 8.14 -4.00
C VAL A 278 -21.58 8.38 -3.00
N LYS A 279 -22.65 9.05 -3.44
CA LYS A 279 -23.80 9.43 -2.60
C LYS A 279 -24.62 8.22 -2.18
N GLY A 280 -24.97 8.14 -0.90
CA GLY A 280 -25.84 7.09 -0.37
C GLY A 280 -25.24 5.68 -0.42
N ALA A 281 -23.95 5.55 -0.75
CA ALA A 281 -23.25 4.28 -0.85
C ALA A 281 -22.56 3.90 0.47
N THR A 282 -22.42 2.58 0.66
CA THR A 282 -21.46 1.96 1.57
C THR A 282 -20.13 1.71 0.85
N PHE A 283 -19.10 1.28 1.58
CA PHE A 283 -17.86 0.82 0.96
C PHE A 283 -18.11 -0.39 0.03
N ASP A 284 -19.01 -1.29 0.42
CA ASP A 284 -19.36 -2.47 -0.38
C ASP A 284 -20.06 -2.07 -1.69
N ASP A 285 -20.89 -1.04 -1.68
CA ASP A 285 -21.51 -0.48 -2.90
C ASP A 285 -20.45 0.09 -3.86
N CYS A 286 -19.50 0.89 -3.35
CA CYS A 286 -18.37 1.38 -4.14
C CYS A 286 -17.57 0.22 -4.76
N GLN A 287 -17.31 -0.83 -3.97
CA GLN A 287 -16.62 -2.02 -4.43
C GLN A 287 -17.44 -2.80 -5.48
N ALA A 288 -18.76 -2.87 -5.32
CA ALA A 288 -19.67 -3.50 -6.26
C ALA A 288 -19.69 -2.76 -7.62
N ILE A 289 -19.69 -1.42 -7.61
CA ILE A 289 -19.54 -0.61 -8.82
C ILE A 289 -18.25 -0.97 -9.55
N VAL A 290 -17.11 -0.92 -8.86
CA VAL A 290 -15.80 -1.26 -9.43
C VAL A 290 -15.81 -2.67 -10.03
N LYS A 291 -16.30 -3.66 -9.28
CA LYS A 291 -16.44 -5.05 -9.77
C LYS A 291 -17.36 -5.17 -10.98
N SER A 292 -18.39 -4.34 -11.10
CA SER A 292 -19.28 -4.34 -12.27
C SER A 292 -18.58 -3.81 -13.53
N VAL A 293 -17.70 -2.83 -13.39
CA VAL A 293 -16.89 -2.31 -14.51
C VAL A 293 -15.88 -3.37 -14.93
N PHE A 294 -15.19 -4.02 -13.99
CA PHE A 294 -14.23 -5.08 -14.29
C PHE A 294 -14.82 -6.37 -14.90
N ARG A 295 -16.12 -6.62 -14.71
CA ARG A 295 -16.83 -7.74 -15.36
C ARG A 295 -17.05 -7.53 -16.85
N ASP A 296 -17.00 -6.29 -17.34
CA ASP A 296 -17.11 -5.98 -18.75
C ASP A 296 -15.70 -5.95 -19.38
N GLU A 297 -15.20 -7.12 -19.77
CA GLU A 297 -13.86 -7.27 -20.33
C GLU A 297 -13.64 -6.43 -21.59
N ALA A 298 -14.68 -6.26 -22.41
CA ALA A 298 -14.61 -5.45 -23.62
C ALA A 298 -14.41 -3.96 -23.26
N PHE A 299 -15.13 -3.47 -22.26
CA PHE A 299 -14.99 -2.11 -21.75
C PHE A 299 -13.62 -1.89 -21.07
N VAL A 300 -13.18 -2.83 -20.22
CA VAL A 300 -11.87 -2.80 -19.56
C VAL A 300 -10.74 -2.74 -20.58
N LYS A 301 -10.79 -3.59 -21.61
CA LYS A 301 -9.76 -3.63 -22.66
C LYS A 301 -9.79 -2.36 -23.52
N LYS A 302 -10.98 -1.87 -23.87
CA LYS A 302 -11.16 -0.67 -24.69
C LYS A 302 -10.61 0.58 -24.02
N HIS A 303 -10.84 0.72 -22.71
CA HIS A 303 -10.45 1.91 -21.93
C HIS A 303 -9.18 1.69 -21.09
N ASN A 304 -8.51 0.54 -21.25
CA ASN A 304 -7.28 0.18 -20.56
C ASN A 304 -7.38 0.40 -19.04
N ILE A 305 -8.41 -0.19 -18.43
CA ILE A 305 -8.72 -0.01 -17.01
C ILE A 305 -7.80 -0.91 -16.19
N LEU A 306 -7.08 -0.31 -15.24
CA LEU A 306 -6.13 -0.98 -14.38
C LEU A 306 -6.65 -1.05 -12.94
N ALA A 307 -6.35 -2.14 -12.25
CA ALA A 307 -6.69 -2.34 -10.84
C ALA A 307 -5.49 -1.97 -9.93
N VAL A 308 -5.74 -1.18 -8.89
CA VAL A 308 -4.76 -0.84 -7.83
C VAL A 308 -5.03 -1.60 -6.52
N ASN A 309 -5.81 -2.67 -6.63
CA ASN A 309 -6.39 -3.39 -5.52
C ASN A 309 -5.31 -4.05 -4.65
N SER A 310 -5.65 -4.40 -3.41
CA SER A 310 -4.75 -5.06 -2.45
C SER A 310 -4.22 -6.43 -2.93
N ILE A 311 -4.81 -6.98 -3.98
CA ILE A 311 -4.47 -8.28 -4.56
C ILE A 311 -3.36 -8.19 -5.62
N ASN A 312 -2.96 -7.00 -6.08
CA ASN A 312 -1.88 -6.88 -7.07
C ASN A 312 -0.57 -7.45 -6.50
N ILE A 313 0.06 -8.40 -7.19
CA ILE A 313 1.24 -9.12 -6.69
C ILE A 313 2.44 -8.19 -6.47
N SER A 314 2.61 -7.17 -7.31
CA SER A 314 3.68 -6.16 -7.16
C SER A 314 3.61 -5.45 -5.81
N ARG A 315 2.40 -5.27 -5.26
CA ARG A 315 2.24 -4.66 -3.92
C ARG A 315 2.85 -5.54 -2.83
N VAL A 316 2.58 -6.85 -2.86
CA VAL A 316 3.12 -7.80 -1.87
C VAL A 316 4.65 -7.88 -2.01
N LEU A 317 5.16 -7.92 -3.25
CA LEU A 317 6.60 -7.99 -3.50
C LEU A 317 7.34 -6.74 -3.00
N CYS A 318 6.80 -5.53 -3.22
CA CYS A 318 7.39 -4.30 -2.68
C CYS A 318 7.40 -4.26 -1.15
N GLN A 319 6.41 -4.90 -0.51
CA GLN A 319 6.29 -4.96 0.94
C GLN A 319 7.34 -5.89 1.59
N MET A 320 7.92 -6.83 0.85
CA MET A 320 9.00 -7.69 1.36
C MET A 320 10.24 -6.88 1.80
N VAL A 321 10.46 -5.72 1.17
CA VAL A 321 11.67 -4.92 1.33
C VAL A 321 11.84 -4.43 2.77
N TYR A 322 10.78 -3.92 3.40
CA TYR A 322 10.89 -3.37 4.75
C TYR A 322 11.06 -4.42 5.84
N TYR A 323 10.61 -5.67 5.63
CA TYR A 323 10.91 -6.76 6.57
C TYR A 323 12.40 -7.09 6.57
N MET A 324 12.99 -7.23 5.37
CA MET A 324 14.42 -7.49 5.22
C MET A 324 15.26 -6.30 5.71
N TYR A 325 14.89 -5.07 5.34
CA TYR A 325 15.55 -3.86 5.81
C TYR A 325 15.52 -3.77 7.34
N CYS A 326 14.35 -4.00 7.95
CA CYS A 326 14.22 -4.01 9.41
C CYS A 326 15.15 -5.04 10.06
N TYR A 327 15.17 -6.27 9.54
CA TYR A 327 16.06 -7.30 10.04
C TYR A 327 17.54 -6.92 9.93
N PHE A 328 17.95 -6.33 8.81
CA PHE A 328 19.32 -5.88 8.62
C PHE A 328 19.72 -4.79 9.58
N GLN A 329 18.88 -3.75 9.72
CA GLN A 329 19.21 -2.61 10.57
C GLN A 329 19.23 -3.00 12.05
N MET A 330 18.28 -3.82 12.51
CA MET A 330 18.28 -4.29 13.90
C MET A 330 19.44 -5.23 14.23
N ASN A 331 20.07 -5.85 13.23
CA ASN A 331 21.14 -6.83 13.41
C ASN A 331 22.47 -6.42 12.75
N LYS A 332 22.61 -5.13 12.40
CA LYS A 332 23.69 -4.59 11.57
C LYS A 332 25.07 -4.99 12.07
N GLU A 333 25.37 -4.71 13.34
CA GLU A 333 26.68 -5.00 13.95
C GLU A 333 27.04 -6.49 13.88
N LYS A 334 26.07 -7.37 14.18
CA LYS A 334 26.28 -8.83 14.15
C LYS A 334 26.48 -9.33 12.72
N LEU A 335 25.71 -8.80 11.76
CA LEU A 335 25.84 -9.16 10.35
C LEU A 335 27.16 -8.66 9.77
N ASP A 336 27.58 -7.43 10.09
CA ASP A 336 28.87 -6.85 9.68
C ASP A 336 30.04 -7.70 10.20
N ALA A 337 30.00 -8.12 11.46
CA ALA A 337 31.02 -8.99 12.06
C ALA A 337 31.07 -10.37 11.38
N LEU A 338 29.92 -11.01 11.17
CA LEU A 338 29.84 -12.34 10.56
C LEU A 338 30.24 -12.33 9.07
N SER A 339 29.87 -11.29 8.34
CA SER A 339 30.24 -11.11 6.93
C SER A 339 31.73 -10.83 6.77
N SER A 340 32.32 -9.97 7.61
CA SER A 340 33.75 -9.66 7.54
C SER A 340 34.63 -10.88 7.88
N GLY A 341 34.14 -11.78 8.73
CA GLY A 341 34.83 -13.03 9.07
C GLY A 341 34.55 -14.21 8.12
N GLY A 342 33.68 -14.05 7.11
CA GLY A 342 33.27 -15.17 6.24
C GLY A 342 32.47 -16.27 6.95
N LEU A 343 31.88 -15.97 8.11
CA LEU A 343 31.22 -16.94 8.99
C LEU A 343 29.70 -16.98 8.83
N LEU A 344 29.12 -16.09 8.02
CA LEU A 344 27.67 -15.93 7.90
C LEU A 344 26.94 -17.23 7.51
N ALA A 345 27.45 -17.97 6.52
CA ALA A 345 26.84 -19.24 6.10
C ALA A 345 26.83 -20.28 7.24
N ARG A 346 27.92 -20.33 8.03
CA ARG A 346 28.03 -21.21 9.20
C ARG A 346 27.08 -20.79 10.31
N ALA A 347 26.95 -19.49 10.56
CA ALA A 347 26.02 -18.95 11.55
C ALA A 347 24.56 -19.25 11.18
N VAL A 348 24.20 -19.13 9.89
CA VAL A 348 22.88 -19.55 9.39
C VAL A 348 22.65 -21.04 9.62
N GLN A 349 23.60 -21.90 9.20
CA GLN A 349 23.47 -23.36 9.33
C GLN A 349 23.31 -23.81 10.79
N ARG A 350 23.98 -23.13 11.71
CA ARG A 350 23.92 -23.40 13.15
C ARG A 350 22.75 -22.71 13.86
N GLY A 351 22.00 -21.87 13.15
CA GLY A 351 20.94 -21.06 13.74
C GLY A 351 21.45 -20.04 14.76
N GLU A 352 22.66 -19.52 14.63
CA GLU A 352 23.25 -18.57 15.59
C GLU A 352 22.73 -17.13 15.41
N LEU A 353 21.92 -16.89 14.37
CA LEU A 353 21.34 -15.59 14.09
C LEU A 353 20.10 -15.31 14.95
N PRO A 354 19.91 -14.04 15.39
CA PRO A 354 18.80 -13.67 16.24
C PRO A 354 17.48 -13.74 15.46
N SER A 355 16.46 -14.31 16.08
CA SER A 355 15.09 -14.30 15.54
C SER A 355 14.43 -12.93 15.76
N MET A 356 13.45 -12.64 14.93
CA MET A 356 12.58 -11.48 15.00
C MET A 356 11.13 -11.91 14.93
N ARG A 357 10.33 -11.37 15.84
CA ARG A 357 8.88 -11.57 15.87
C ARG A 357 8.19 -10.30 15.43
N PHE A 358 7.51 -10.36 14.29
CA PHE A 358 6.76 -9.26 13.73
C PHE A 358 5.29 -9.39 14.08
N CYS A 359 4.71 -8.39 14.75
CA CYS A 359 3.27 -8.24 14.84
C CYS A 359 2.76 -7.24 13.81
N VAL A 360 1.77 -7.68 13.03
CA VAL A 360 1.26 -6.94 11.89
C VAL A 360 -0.22 -6.64 12.08
N PRO A 361 -0.62 -5.37 12.24
CA PRO A 361 -2.03 -4.97 12.17
C PRO A 361 -2.62 -5.35 10.81
N THR A 362 -3.50 -6.36 10.80
CA THR A 362 -3.87 -7.07 9.57
C THR A 362 -5.37 -7.00 9.30
N GLY A 363 -5.70 -6.41 8.14
CA GLY A 363 -6.98 -6.61 7.46
C GLY A 363 -6.84 -7.63 6.33
N ASN A 364 -6.55 -7.16 5.12
CA ASN A 364 -6.50 -7.96 3.88
C ASN A 364 -5.27 -8.88 3.68
N PHE A 365 -4.52 -9.21 4.74
CA PHE A 365 -3.37 -10.14 4.77
C PHE A 365 -2.14 -9.81 3.92
N GLY A 366 -2.17 -8.82 3.02
CA GLY A 366 -1.08 -8.57 2.08
C GLY A 366 0.26 -8.17 2.74
N ASP A 367 0.20 -7.39 3.82
CA ASP A 367 1.38 -6.95 4.57
C ASP A 367 2.09 -8.13 5.24
N VAL A 368 1.38 -8.86 6.10
CA VAL A 368 1.95 -10.02 6.81
C VAL A 368 2.35 -11.14 5.84
N LEU A 369 1.64 -11.29 4.71
CA LEU A 369 2.02 -12.21 3.64
C LEU A 369 3.38 -11.86 3.05
N ALA A 370 3.71 -10.57 2.90
CA ALA A 370 5.01 -10.16 2.39
C ALA A 370 6.15 -10.58 3.34
N GLY A 371 5.96 -10.43 4.65
CA GLY A 371 6.90 -10.94 5.65
C GLY A 371 7.05 -12.46 5.55
N TYR A 372 5.93 -13.18 5.42
CA TYR A 372 5.95 -14.62 5.20
C TYR A 372 6.65 -15.02 3.89
N TYR A 373 6.51 -14.23 2.82
CA TYR A 373 7.24 -14.44 1.57
C TYR A 373 8.74 -14.25 1.73
N CYS A 374 9.21 -13.32 2.58
CA CYS A 374 10.63 -13.28 2.96
C CYS A 374 11.06 -14.59 3.61
N LYS A 375 10.28 -15.10 4.57
CA LYS A 375 10.56 -16.37 5.26
C LYS A 375 10.62 -17.55 4.28
N LYS A 376 9.60 -17.67 3.42
CA LYS A 376 9.41 -18.73 2.42
C LYS A 376 10.50 -18.70 1.35
N TYR A 377 10.59 -17.61 0.59
CA TYR A 377 11.43 -17.55 -0.60
C TYR A 377 12.91 -17.36 -0.27
N PHE A 378 13.26 -16.64 0.80
CA PHE A 378 14.66 -16.45 1.21
C PHE A 378 15.16 -17.51 2.19
N ARG A 379 14.36 -18.56 2.45
CA ARG A 379 14.70 -19.71 3.30
C ARG A 379 15.18 -19.29 4.69
N LEU A 380 14.55 -18.27 5.26
CA LEU A 380 14.96 -17.69 6.54
C LEU A 380 14.52 -18.53 7.74
N GLY A 381 13.70 -19.58 7.52
CA GLY A 381 13.28 -20.51 8.57
C GLY A 381 12.74 -19.78 9.80
N ASN A 382 13.17 -20.19 10.99
CA ASN A 382 12.70 -19.62 12.25
C ASN A 382 13.35 -18.26 12.61
N LEU A 383 14.01 -17.59 11.66
CA LEU A 383 14.43 -16.21 11.89
C LEU A 383 13.24 -15.27 12.00
N PHE A 384 12.16 -15.53 11.25
CA PHE A 384 10.96 -14.70 11.28
C PHE A 384 9.78 -15.45 11.90
N GLU A 385 9.22 -14.87 12.96
CA GLU A 385 7.95 -15.27 13.58
C GLU A 385 6.91 -14.18 13.32
N PHE A 386 5.63 -14.57 13.16
CA PHE A 386 4.57 -13.63 12.83
C PHE A 386 3.38 -13.73 13.78
N VAL A 387 2.89 -12.57 14.20
CA VAL A 387 1.64 -12.42 14.96
C VAL A 387 0.68 -11.53 14.17
N ILE A 388 -0.47 -12.08 13.81
CA ILE A 388 -1.55 -11.34 13.16
C ILE A 388 -2.32 -10.58 14.25
N GLY A 389 -2.32 -9.25 14.18
CA GLY A 389 -3.17 -8.41 15.02
C GLY A 389 -4.45 -8.02 14.28
N SER A 390 -5.60 -8.54 14.67
CA SER A 390 -6.91 -8.12 14.14
C SER A 390 -7.62 -7.22 15.15
N ASN A 391 -8.49 -6.33 14.67
CA ASN A 391 -9.44 -5.63 15.54
C ASN A 391 -10.65 -6.55 15.83
N GLU A 392 -11.81 -6.00 16.16
CA GLU A 392 -13.04 -6.79 16.39
C GLU A 392 -13.56 -7.53 15.15
N ASN A 393 -13.08 -7.20 13.95
CA ASN A 393 -13.31 -7.93 12.71
C ASN A 393 -12.27 -9.06 12.59
N ASP A 394 -12.49 -10.11 13.36
CA ASP A 394 -11.48 -11.09 13.79
C ASP A 394 -11.45 -12.40 12.99
N ILE A 395 -11.90 -12.41 11.72
CA ILE A 395 -12.01 -13.63 10.91
C ILE A 395 -10.72 -14.45 10.87
N LEU A 396 -9.56 -13.79 10.82
CA LEU A 396 -8.25 -14.45 10.82
C LEU A 396 -7.93 -15.10 12.17
N THR A 397 -8.28 -14.45 13.27
CA THR A 397 -8.08 -14.98 14.63
C THR A 397 -8.99 -16.20 14.85
N ARG A 398 -10.28 -16.10 14.48
CA ARG A 398 -11.22 -17.23 14.56
C ARG A 398 -10.80 -18.40 13.68
N PHE A 399 -10.27 -18.13 12.48
CA PHE A 399 -9.71 -19.17 11.62
C PHE A 399 -8.54 -19.88 12.32
N MET A 400 -7.56 -19.14 12.83
CA MET A 400 -6.39 -19.73 13.50
C MET A 400 -6.77 -20.53 14.76
N GLN A 401 -7.90 -20.22 15.39
CA GLN A 401 -8.39 -20.97 16.56
C GLN A 401 -9.17 -22.24 16.20
N SER A 402 -9.88 -22.25 15.06
CA SER A 402 -10.90 -23.28 14.78
C SER A 402 -10.76 -24.00 13.44
N GLY A 403 -9.90 -23.52 12.54
CA GLY A 403 -9.83 -23.98 11.14
C GLY A 403 -11.04 -23.60 10.29
N ARG A 404 -11.98 -22.80 10.82
CA ARG A 404 -13.19 -22.37 10.11
C ARG A 404 -13.05 -20.93 9.63
N TYR A 405 -13.17 -20.74 8.33
CA TYR A 405 -13.19 -19.44 7.69
C TYR A 405 -14.65 -19.01 7.43
N GLU A 406 -15.17 -18.08 8.22
CA GLU A 406 -16.56 -17.64 8.16
C GLU A 406 -16.67 -16.13 8.45
N PRO A 407 -17.14 -15.32 7.49
CA PRO A 407 -17.48 -13.92 7.72
C PRO A 407 -18.53 -13.77 8.83
N ALA A 408 -18.43 -12.71 9.62
CA ALA A 408 -19.34 -12.45 10.73
C ALA A 408 -20.75 -11.95 10.30
N GLY A 409 -21.03 -11.90 9.00
CA GLY A 409 -22.28 -11.41 8.40
C GLY A 409 -22.42 -9.87 8.36
N ARG A 410 -21.72 -9.13 9.23
CA ARG A 410 -21.63 -7.67 9.20
C ARG A 410 -20.23 -7.19 9.57
N VAL A 411 -19.79 -6.10 8.97
CA VAL A 411 -18.57 -5.39 9.39
C VAL A 411 -18.90 -4.56 10.64
N ARG A 412 -18.05 -4.63 11.66
CA ARG A 412 -18.08 -3.70 12.79
C ARG A 412 -17.20 -2.51 12.46
N GLU A 413 -17.75 -1.31 12.59
CA GLU A 413 -16.96 -0.08 12.48
C GLU A 413 -16.10 0.08 13.74
N THR A 414 -14.81 0.29 13.56
CA THR A 414 -13.83 0.44 14.66
C THR A 414 -12.98 1.70 14.49
N LEU A 415 -12.17 2.03 15.50
CA LEU A 415 -11.15 3.08 15.46
C LEU A 415 -10.03 2.77 14.44
N SER A 416 -9.97 1.54 13.94
CA SER A 416 -8.98 1.06 12.96
C SER A 416 -9.61 0.68 11.61
N PRO A 417 -10.30 1.61 10.90
CA PRO A 417 -11.21 1.29 9.79
C PRO A 417 -10.57 0.60 8.58
N SER A 418 -9.26 0.81 8.35
CA SER A 418 -8.50 0.10 7.32
C SER A 418 -8.37 -1.42 7.54
N MET A 419 -8.78 -1.93 8.72
CA MET A 419 -8.79 -3.35 9.09
C MET A 419 -10.22 -3.92 9.21
N ASP A 420 -11.26 -3.10 9.02
CA ASP A 420 -12.66 -3.50 9.14
C ASP A 420 -13.10 -4.30 7.90
N ILE A 421 -12.83 -5.61 7.92
CA ILE A 421 -13.04 -6.51 6.78
C ILE A 421 -13.95 -7.70 7.12
N GLN A 422 -14.73 -8.17 6.14
CA GLN A 422 -15.44 -9.45 6.26
C GLN A 422 -14.61 -10.64 5.77
N VAL A 423 -13.85 -10.42 4.70
CA VAL A 423 -13.03 -11.43 4.02
C VAL A 423 -11.68 -10.79 3.77
N SER A 424 -10.63 -11.53 4.10
CA SER A 424 -9.25 -11.09 3.93
C SER A 424 -8.71 -11.55 2.58
N SER A 425 -8.56 -10.61 1.64
CA SER A 425 -8.33 -10.95 0.23
C SER A 425 -7.05 -11.76 -0.02
N ASN A 426 -5.90 -11.36 0.54
CA ASN A 426 -4.64 -12.08 0.31
C ASN A 426 -4.51 -13.37 1.14
N PHE A 427 -5.47 -13.66 2.02
CA PHE A 427 -5.44 -14.90 2.79
C PHE A 427 -5.56 -16.14 1.88
N GLU A 428 -6.18 -15.99 0.71
CA GLU A 428 -6.21 -17.03 -0.33
C GLU A 428 -4.80 -17.47 -0.78
N ARG A 429 -3.84 -16.53 -0.90
CA ARG A 429 -2.45 -16.87 -1.27
C ARG A 429 -1.77 -17.72 -0.20
N PHE A 430 -2.04 -17.43 1.07
CA PHE A 430 -1.52 -18.25 2.16
C PHE A 430 -2.22 -19.61 2.24
N LEU A 431 -3.54 -19.65 2.03
CA LEU A 431 -4.29 -20.91 2.01
C LEU A 431 -3.86 -21.84 0.86
N TYR A 432 -3.37 -21.29 -0.24
CA TYR A 432 -2.70 -22.09 -1.26
C TYR A 432 -1.47 -22.82 -0.71
N ASP A 433 -0.61 -22.14 0.06
CA ASP A 433 0.53 -22.78 0.71
C ASP A 433 0.12 -23.74 1.83
N VAL A 434 -0.96 -23.44 2.55
CA VAL A 434 -1.57 -24.38 3.52
C VAL A 434 -2.03 -25.66 2.82
N ALA A 435 -2.73 -25.55 1.69
CA ALA A 435 -3.16 -26.72 0.93
C ALA A 435 -1.98 -27.49 0.35
N LEU A 436 -0.93 -26.79 -0.10
CA LEU A 436 0.28 -27.37 -0.69
C LEU A 436 1.09 -28.18 0.34
N ASN A 437 1.16 -27.72 1.59
CA ASN A 437 2.07 -28.30 2.59
C ASN A 437 1.36 -29.02 3.75
N GLY A 438 0.12 -28.64 4.06
CA GLY A 438 -0.70 -29.23 5.11
C GLY A 438 -1.77 -30.20 4.60
N GLY A 439 -1.99 -30.27 3.28
CA GLY A 439 -2.97 -31.15 2.65
C GLY A 439 -2.63 -32.64 2.81
N THR A 440 -3.65 -33.50 2.73
CA THR A 440 -3.50 -34.97 2.92
C THR A 440 -2.51 -35.59 1.94
N ALA A 441 -2.55 -35.21 0.65
CA ALA A 441 -1.60 -35.70 -0.35
C ALA A 441 -0.14 -35.32 -0.01
N ALA A 442 0.08 -34.08 0.46
CA ALA A 442 1.40 -33.65 0.91
C ALA A 442 1.84 -34.41 2.17
N HIS A 443 0.93 -34.63 3.11
CA HIS A 443 1.19 -35.40 4.33
C HIS A 443 1.51 -36.88 4.02
N GLU A 444 0.78 -37.51 3.09
CA GLU A 444 1.02 -38.88 2.67
C GLU A 444 2.40 -39.04 2.03
N LEU A 445 2.78 -38.14 1.11
CA LEU A 445 4.12 -38.11 0.51
C LEU A 445 5.23 -37.89 1.55
N TYR A 446 5.03 -36.96 2.49
CA TYR A 446 6.00 -36.71 3.58
C TYR A 446 6.14 -37.93 4.50
N SER A 447 5.03 -38.61 4.81
CA SER A 447 5.01 -39.82 5.63
C SER A 447 5.63 -41.03 4.92
N ALA A 448 5.55 -41.09 3.59
CA ALA A 448 6.21 -42.12 2.78
C ALA A 448 7.73 -41.86 2.65
N ALA A 449 8.13 -40.60 2.45
CA ALA A 449 9.54 -40.20 2.37
C ALA A 449 10.29 -40.42 3.71
N SER A 450 9.65 -40.12 4.85
CA SER A 450 10.21 -40.33 6.19
C SER A 450 10.33 -41.82 6.58
N LYS A 451 9.52 -42.71 5.99
CA LYS A 451 9.67 -44.16 6.14
C LYS A 451 10.83 -44.72 5.31
N HIS A 452 11.10 -44.15 4.14
CA HIS A 452 12.24 -44.58 3.30
C HIS A 452 13.61 -44.10 3.80
N SER A 453 13.68 -43.08 4.66
CA SER A 453 14.94 -42.67 5.31
C SER A 453 15.45 -43.62 6.41
N GLN A 454 14.76 -44.74 6.68
CA GLN A 454 15.20 -45.77 7.63
C GLN A 454 15.67 -47.09 6.97
N GLU A 455 15.59 -47.21 5.65
CA GLU A 455 16.10 -48.37 4.91
C GLU A 455 16.88 -47.88 3.67
N GLU A 456 18.19 -47.67 3.82
CA GLU A 456 19.06 -47.56 2.65
C GLU A 456 19.37 -48.96 2.11
N ASP A 457 19.12 -49.19 0.81
CA ASP A 457 20.04 -50.01 0.03
C ASP A 457 20.04 -49.67 -1.48
N HIS A 458 21.18 -49.97 -2.09
CA HIS A 458 21.69 -49.44 -3.35
C HIS A 458 20.91 -49.77 -4.64
N ALA A 459 21.07 -48.86 -5.62
CA ALA A 459 20.77 -48.97 -7.06
C ALA A 459 19.37 -48.56 -7.58
N ALA A 460 19.04 -47.26 -7.54
CA ALA A 460 17.95 -46.68 -8.34
C ALA A 460 18.12 -45.17 -8.67
N SER A 461 19.29 -44.74 -9.17
CA SER A 461 19.60 -43.30 -9.34
C SER A 461 19.00 -42.63 -10.59
N LYS A 462 18.24 -43.33 -11.46
CA LYS A 462 17.60 -42.70 -12.64
C LYS A 462 16.07 -42.80 -12.71
N HIS A 463 15.43 -43.58 -11.83
CA HIS A 463 13.95 -43.67 -11.75
C HIS A 463 13.35 -42.86 -10.59
N SER A 464 14.13 -42.42 -9.61
CA SER A 464 13.64 -41.63 -8.46
C SER A 464 13.34 -40.16 -8.79
N HIS A 465 14.00 -39.58 -9.79
CA HIS A 465 13.76 -38.18 -10.18
C HIS A 465 12.47 -37.97 -10.98
N GLN A 466 12.03 -38.95 -11.79
CA GLN A 466 10.76 -38.85 -12.53
C GLN A 466 9.53 -39.08 -11.63
N THR A 467 9.61 -39.98 -10.65
CA THR A 467 8.53 -40.20 -9.68
C THR A 467 8.36 -39.05 -8.69
N SER A 468 9.44 -38.41 -8.25
CA SER A 468 9.41 -37.22 -7.38
C SER A 468 8.82 -35.99 -8.08
N ALA A 469 9.19 -35.75 -9.34
CA ALA A 469 8.64 -34.64 -10.13
C ALA A 469 7.13 -34.81 -10.43
N ASN A 470 6.70 -36.03 -10.76
CA ASN A 470 5.27 -36.30 -10.98
C ASN A 470 4.44 -36.12 -9.70
N GLY A 471 4.95 -36.53 -8.54
CA GLY A 471 4.28 -36.32 -7.26
C GLY A 471 4.16 -34.85 -6.87
N ALA A 472 5.19 -34.03 -7.12
CA ALA A 472 5.14 -32.59 -6.85
C ALA A 472 4.08 -31.87 -7.70
N VAL A 473 3.98 -32.21 -8.99
CA VAL A 473 2.95 -31.67 -9.89
C VAL A 473 1.54 -32.07 -9.44
N GLU A 474 1.36 -33.32 -9.01
CA GLU A 474 0.07 -33.80 -8.51
C GLU A 474 -0.37 -33.09 -7.21
N VAL A 475 0.56 -32.82 -6.29
CA VAL A 475 0.31 -32.03 -5.07
C VAL A 475 -0.11 -30.61 -5.42
N GLU A 476 0.57 -29.96 -6.38
CA GLU A 476 0.24 -28.60 -6.80
C GLU A 476 -1.17 -28.52 -7.41
N VAL A 477 -1.51 -29.44 -8.31
CA VAL A 477 -2.84 -29.53 -8.92
C VAL A 477 -3.91 -29.73 -7.85
N THR A 478 -3.65 -30.61 -6.88
CA THR A 478 -4.56 -30.89 -5.76
C THR A 478 -4.75 -29.67 -4.87
N ALA A 479 -3.67 -28.95 -4.53
CA ALA A 479 -3.72 -27.75 -3.72
C ALA A 479 -4.56 -26.64 -4.40
N ARG A 480 -4.36 -26.42 -5.70
CA ARG A 480 -5.15 -25.44 -6.46
C ARG A 480 -6.63 -25.82 -6.55
N ALA A 481 -6.94 -27.11 -6.73
CA ALA A 481 -8.32 -27.61 -6.69
C ALA A 481 -8.95 -27.39 -5.31
N ARG A 482 -8.19 -27.60 -4.23
CA ARG A 482 -8.65 -27.38 -2.85
C ARG A 482 -8.98 -25.91 -2.58
N VAL A 483 -8.12 -24.98 -3.02
CA VAL A 483 -8.40 -23.53 -2.92
C VAL A 483 -9.62 -23.14 -3.73
N ARG A 484 -9.77 -23.69 -4.94
CA ARG A 484 -10.96 -23.46 -5.77
C ARG A 484 -12.24 -23.89 -5.06
N GLN A 485 -12.24 -25.09 -4.46
CA GLN A 485 -13.37 -25.59 -3.67
C GLN A 485 -13.74 -24.62 -2.54
N TRP A 486 -12.77 -24.20 -1.71
CA TRP A 486 -13.03 -23.30 -0.60
C TRP A 486 -13.65 -21.95 -1.03
N PHE A 487 -13.09 -21.30 -2.06
CA PHE A 487 -13.50 -19.94 -2.42
C PHE A 487 -14.62 -19.87 -3.45
N SER A 488 -14.65 -20.78 -4.42
CA SER A 488 -15.57 -20.74 -5.54
C SER A 488 -16.86 -21.53 -5.28
N GLU A 489 -16.81 -22.49 -4.35
CA GLU A 489 -17.93 -23.37 -4.01
C GLU A 489 -18.37 -23.15 -2.56
N ASP A 490 -17.56 -23.52 -1.58
CA ASP A 490 -17.97 -23.56 -0.17
C ASP A 490 -18.30 -22.17 0.39
N LEU A 491 -17.40 -21.21 0.25
CA LEU A 491 -17.61 -19.84 0.74
C LEU A 491 -18.77 -19.16 0.00
N LYS A 492 -18.87 -19.38 -1.32
CA LYS A 492 -19.91 -18.77 -2.16
C LYS A 492 -21.30 -19.35 -1.88
N ASN A 493 -21.40 -20.66 -1.67
CA ASN A 493 -22.68 -21.37 -1.52
C ASN A 493 -23.15 -21.42 -0.06
N SER A 494 -22.23 -21.57 0.90
CA SER A 494 -22.54 -21.77 2.31
C SER A 494 -22.11 -20.62 3.22
N GLY A 495 -21.38 -19.63 2.69
CA GLY A 495 -20.86 -18.51 3.45
C GLY A 495 -19.64 -18.86 4.32
N ARG A 496 -19.11 -20.08 4.24
CA ARG A 496 -17.97 -20.55 5.05
C ARG A 496 -17.26 -21.76 4.44
N PHE A 497 -16.08 -22.07 4.95
CA PHE A 497 -15.43 -23.36 4.76
C PHE A 497 -14.58 -23.74 5.98
N SER A 498 -14.15 -25.01 6.02
CA SER A 498 -13.24 -25.52 7.04
C SER A 498 -12.06 -26.23 6.40
N VAL A 499 -10.91 -26.12 7.07
CA VAL A 499 -9.67 -26.84 6.72
C VAL A 499 -9.53 -28.08 7.60
N SER A 500 -8.69 -29.03 7.18
CA SER A 500 -8.33 -30.20 7.99
C SER A 500 -7.50 -29.80 9.21
N ILE A 501 -7.34 -30.73 10.15
CA ILE A 501 -6.47 -30.53 11.33
C ILE A 501 -5.02 -30.31 10.88
N SER A 502 -4.51 -31.10 9.92
CA SER A 502 -3.14 -30.96 9.41
C SER A 502 -2.90 -29.63 8.70
N GLU A 503 -3.89 -29.13 7.95
CA GLU A 503 -3.87 -27.82 7.32
C GLU A 503 -3.85 -26.70 8.38
N LEU A 504 -4.69 -26.81 9.42
CA LEU A 504 -4.72 -25.85 10.52
C LEU A 504 -3.41 -25.83 11.32
N GLU A 505 -2.89 -27.00 11.70
CA GLU A 505 -1.62 -27.12 12.43
C GLU A 505 -0.46 -26.53 11.62
N TRP A 506 -0.45 -26.76 10.29
CA TRP A 506 0.55 -26.14 9.43
C TRP A 506 0.41 -24.61 9.43
N ALA A 507 -0.81 -24.08 9.33
CA ALA A 507 -1.06 -22.65 9.38
C ALA A 507 -0.60 -22.02 10.73
N GLN A 508 -0.88 -22.68 11.84
CA GLN A 508 -0.52 -22.24 13.20
C GLN A 508 0.99 -22.26 13.46
N ARG A 509 1.76 -23.08 12.75
CA ARG A 509 3.25 -23.04 12.81
C ARG A 509 3.81 -21.78 12.18
N GLU A 510 3.12 -21.22 11.19
CA GLU A 510 3.58 -20.04 10.47
C GLU A 510 3.11 -18.74 11.12
N PHE A 511 1.92 -18.75 11.75
CA PHE A 511 1.31 -17.55 12.31
C PHE A 511 0.61 -17.82 13.64
N ALA A 512 0.88 -16.94 14.61
CA ALA A 512 -0.04 -16.69 15.71
C ALA A 512 -1.06 -15.60 15.32
N ALA A 513 -2.20 -15.52 16.00
CA ALA A 513 -3.20 -14.48 15.76
C ALA A 513 -3.92 -14.06 17.05
N GLN A 514 -4.10 -12.76 17.23
CA GLN A 514 -4.78 -12.15 18.37
C GLN A 514 -5.74 -11.07 17.90
N SER A 515 -6.94 -11.04 18.50
CA SER A 515 -7.90 -9.95 18.31
C SER A 515 -7.81 -8.93 19.45
N VAL A 516 -8.07 -7.67 19.11
CA VAL A 516 -8.02 -6.53 20.04
C VAL A 516 -9.32 -5.73 19.92
N THR A 517 -9.96 -5.52 21.06
CA THR A 517 -11.20 -4.73 21.17
C THR A 517 -10.91 -3.24 21.18
N GLU A 518 -11.93 -2.42 20.92
CA GLU A 518 -11.81 -0.96 20.94
C GLU A 518 -11.34 -0.41 22.29
N THR A 519 -11.84 -0.99 23.39
CA THR A 519 -11.42 -0.62 24.75
C THR A 519 -9.94 -0.94 24.98
N GLU A 520 -9.46 -2.09 24.51
CA GLU A 520 -8.05 -2.46 24.61
C GLU A 520 -7.17 -1.57 23.71
N THR A 521 -7.62 -1.24 22.50
CA THR A 521 -6.93 -0.31 21.59
C THR A 521 -6.76 1.05 22.25
N VAL A 522 -7.83 1.62 22.81
CA VAL A 522 -7.79 2.90 23.52
C VAL A 522 -6.86 2.85 24.73
N ALA A 523 -6.98 1.81 25.56
CA ALA A 523 -6.12 1.66 26.74
C ALA A 523 -4.64 1.56 26.34
N CYS A 524 -4.34 0.81 25.28
CA CYS A 524 -2.99 0.65 24.75
C CYS A 524 -2.38 1.98 24.32
N ILE A 525 -3.13 2.81 23.57
CA ILE A 525 -2.65 4.12 23.10
C ILE A 525 -2.30 5.01 24.30
N SER A 526 -3.21 5.09 25.28
CA SER A 526 -3.03 5.89 26.48
C SER A 526 -1.84 5.43 27.32
N GLU A 527 -1.68 4.11 27.51
CA GLU A 527 -0.58 3.55 28.30
C GLU A 527 0.79 3.79 27.64
N VAL A 528 0.93 3.47 26.34
CA VAL A 528 2.18 3.62 25.62
C VAL A 528 2.59 5.10 25.57
N HIS A 529 1.66 6.00 25.27
CA HIS A 529 1.93 7.44 25.26
C HIS A 529 2.34 7.96 26.64
N ALA A 530 1.65 7.55 27.71
CA ALA A 530 1.96 8.00 29.07
C ALA A 530 3.36 7.55 29.53
N ARG A 531 3.81 6.35 29.14
CA ARG A 531 5.12 5.80 29.56
C ARG A 531 6.28 6.23 28.68
N SER A 532 6.08 6.24 27.37
CA SER A 532 7.15 6.38 26.38
C SER A 532 7.14 7.68 25.59
N GLN A 533 6.09 8.50 25.73
CA GLN A 533 5.80 9.66 24.88
C GLN A 533 5.62 9.30 23.38
N TYR A 534 5.67 8.01 23.02
CA TYR A 534 5.40 7.55 21.67
C TYR A 534 3.89 7.42 21.46
N LEU A 535 3.36 8.11 20.44
CA LEU A 535 1.92 8.11 20.16
C LEU A 535 1.58 7.12 19.03
N LEU A 536 0.84 6.06 19.39
CA LEU A 536 0.33 5.08 18.44
C LEU A 536 -0.91 5.60 17.71
N CYS A 537 -1.02 5.29 16.41
CA CYS A 537 -2.32 5.30 15.75
C CYS A 537 -3.15 4.05 16.18
N PRO A 538 -4.48 4.03 15.98
CA PRO A 538 -5.30 2.89 16.36
C PRO A 538 -4.85 1.55 15.76
N HIS A 539 -4.42 1.53 14.49
CA HIS A 539 -3.91 0.32 13.84
C HIS A 539 -2.63 -0.19 14.52
N SER A 540 -1.66 0.70 14.73
CA SER A 540 -0.40 0.34 15.41
C SER A 540 -0.65 -0.14 16.84
N ALA A 541 -1.64 0.42 17.54
CA ALA A 541 -2.05 -0.03 18.87
C ALA A 541 -2.68 -1.42 18.87
N VAL A 542 -3.47 -1.77 17.85
CA VAL A 542 -3.95 -3.16 17.67
C VAL A 542 -2.76 -4.12 17.52
N GLY A 543 -1.77 -3.79 16.69
CA GLY A 543 -0.56 -4.61 16.55
C GLY A 543 0.24 -4.72 17.85
N TYR A 544 0.47 -3.59 18.53
CA TYR A 544 1.19 -3.58 19.80
C TYR A 544 0.50 -4.44 20.85
N HIS A 545 -0.80 -4.24 21.06
CA HIS A 545 -1.54 -4.97 22.07
C HIS A 545 -1.70 -6.45 21.73
N ALA A 546 -1.86 -6.80 20.44
CA ALA A 546 -1.85 -8.18 19.96
C ALA A 546 -0.52 -8.89 20.27
N LEU A 547 0.61 -8.21 20.07
CA LEU A 547 1.92 -8.74 20.41
C LEU A 547 2.06 -8.98 21.91
N VAL A 548 1.64 -8.01 22.73
CA VAL A 548 1.66 -8.14 24.20
C VAL A 548 0.79 -9.31 24.67
N LYS A 549 -0.40 -9.50 24.08
CA LYS A 549 -1.25 -10.68 24.35
C LYS A 549 -0.53 -11.98 24.01
N GLN A 550 0.11 -12.05 22.83
CA GLN A 550 0.84 -13.24 22.42
C GLN A 550 2.05 -13.52 23.32
N MET A 551 2.82 -12.50 23.70
CA MET A 551 3.95 -12.65 24.62
C MET A 551 3.53 -13.21 25.99
N LYS A 552 2.34 -12.80 26.48
CA LYS A 552 1.76 -13.35 27.71
C LYS A 552 1.38 -14.83 27.56
N ILE A 553 0.80 -15.21 26.43
CA ILE A 553 0.43 -16.60 26.12
C ILE A 553 1.68 -17.48 26.03
N ASP A 554 2.74 -16.99 25.39
CA ASP A 554 4.01 -17.72 25.25
C ASP A 554 4.78 -17.85 26.57
N GLY A 555 4.33 -17.22 27.66
CA GLY A 555 5.07 -17.14 28.92
C GLY A 555 6.32 -16.27 28.85
N ARG A 556 6.47 -15.44 27.81
CA ARG A 556 7.64 -14.59 27.53
C ARG A 556 7.49 -13.16 28.08
N VAL A 557 6.83 -12.99 29.22
CA VAL A 557 6.78 -11.69 29.92
C VAL A 557 8.12 -11.50 30.63
N MET A 558 8.83 -10.40 30.33
CA MET A 558 10.18 -10.07 30.82
C MET A 558 10.49 -10.59 32.23
N GLY A 559 11.60 -11.32 32.40
CA GLY A 559 12.23 -11.50 33.71
C GLY A 559 12.85 -12.87 34.02
N GLU A 560 12.52 -13.96 33.31
CA GLU A 560 13.02 -15.30 33.69
C GLU A 560 13.62 -16.06 32.49
N ALA A 561 14.97 -16.10 32.51
CA ALA A 561 15.90 -17.08 31.95
C ALA A 561 15.67 -17.65 30.52
N GLU A 562 16.23 -16.98 29.50
CA GLU A 562 16.67 -17.64 28.25
C GLU A 562 18.14 -18.11 28.36
N ALA A 563 18.46 -18.86 29.42
CA ALA A 563 19.82 -19.37 29.63
C ALA A 563 20.12 -20.73 28.95
N GLU A 564 19.15 -21.34 28.25
CA GLU A 564 19.32 -22.72 27.73
C GLU A 564 19.18 -22.87 26.20
N MET A 565 19.17 -21.78 25.43
CA MET A 565 19.06 -21.85 23.95
C MET A 565 20.38 -21.52 23.25
N GLY A 566 21.36 -22.41 23.34
CA GLY A 566 22.41 -22.65 22.34
C GLY A 566 22.95 -21.45 21.53
N GLY A 567 23.32 -20.34 22.18
CA GLY A 567 23.96 -19.19 21.52
C GLY A 567 23.05 -18.30 20.65
N LYS A 568 21.73 -18.55 20.59
CA LYS A 568 20.78 -17.59 19.99
C LYS A 568 20.57 -16.43 20.96
N GLY A 569 20.74 -15.19 20.49
CA GLY A 569 20.33 -14.01 21.26
C GLY A 569 18.80 -13.95 21.40
N PRO A 570 18.26 -13.10 22.29
CA PRO A 570 16.83 -13.01 22.54
C PRO A 570 16.05 -12.62 21.27
N THR A 571 14.84 -13.14 21.14
CA THR A 571 13.95 -12.81 20.01
C THR A 571 13.57 -11.33 20.08
N LYS A 572 13.83 -10.57 19.01
CA LYS A 572 13.49 -9.15 18.95
C LYS A 572 12.03 -8.96 18.54
N ASN A 573 11.27 -8.22 19.33
CA ASN A 573 9.86 -7.94 19.09
C ASN A 573 9.69 -6.66 18.26
N VAL A 574 8.93 -6.73 17.16
CA VAL A 574 8.68 -5.61 16.27
C VAL A 574 7.20 -5.50 15.95
N VAL A 575 6.66 -4.29 16.02
CA VAL A 575 5.31 -3.97 15.56
C VAL A 575 5.39 -3.09 14.32
N LEU A 576 4.63 -3.43 13.29
CA LEU A 576 4.52 -2.58 12.10
C LEU A 576 3.59 -1.39 12.41
N ALA A 577 4.16 -0.20 12.43
CA ALA A 577 3.41 1.03 12.59
C ALA A 577 2.90 1.50 11.22
N THR A 578 1.67 1.10 10.89
CA THR A 578 1.13 1.14 9.53
C THR A 578 0.60 2.50 9.08
N ALA A 579 0.37 3.43 10.01
CA ALA A 579 -0.08 4.78 9.68
C ALA A 579 0.33 5.78 10.77
N HIS A 580 0.50 7.04 10.37
CA HIS A 580 0.77 8.12 11.30
C HIS A 580 -0.49 8.44 12.13
N TYR A 581 -0.36 8.64 13.45
CA TYR A 581 -1.48 8.95 14.35
C TYR A 581 -2.29 10.17 13.88
N GLY A 582 -1.64 11.14 13.24
CA GLY A 582 -2.26 12.34 12.72
C GLY A 582 -3.41 12.09 11.73
N LYS A 583 -3.41 10.95 11.03
CA LYS A 583 -4.52 10.55 10.14
C LYS A 583 -5.81 10.24 10.89
N PHE A 584 -5.72 9.92 12.18
CA PHE A 584 -6.82 9.48 13.04
C PHE A 584 -7.05 10.45 14.20
N ALA A 585 -6.50 11.65 14.11
CA ALA A 585 -6.57 12.63 15.19
C ALA A 585 -8.00 12.91 15.65
N SER A 586 -9.01 12.95 14.75
CA SER A 586 -10.41 13.14 15.16
C SER A 586 -10.94 12.03 16.07
N SER A 587 -10.40 10.81 15.95
CA SER A 587 -10.77 9.65 16.76
C SER A 587 -9.89 9.51 18.01
N LEU A 588 -8.64 10.00 17.96
CA LEU A 588 -7.69 9.99 19.07
C LEU A 588 -7.90 11.12 20.07
N ILE A 589 -8.35 12.28 19.59
CA ILE A 589 -8.58 13.48 20.40
C ILE A 589 -9.52 13.19 21.57
N PRO A 590 -10.71 12.59 21.38
CA PRO A 590 -11.60 12.31 22.50
C PRO A 590 -11.03 11.29 23.49
N VAL A 591 -10.12 10.43 23.02
CA VAL A 591 -9.48 9.37 23.82
C VAL A 591 -8.38 9.94 24.73
N LEU A 592 -7.62 10.90 24.22
CA LEU A 592 -6.46 11.47 24.91
C LEU A 592 -6.79 12.77 25.66
N ALA A 593 -7.84 13.48 25.25
CA ALA A 593 -8.30 14.70 25.90
C ALA A 593 -8.95 14.40 27.25
N ARG A 594 -8.63 15.20 28.27
CA ARG A 594 -9.49 15.33 29.47
C ARG A 594 -10.81 16.01 29.05
N GLN A 595 -11.90 15.79 29.80
CA GLN A 595 -13.24 16.31 29.44
C GLN A 595 -13.29 17.82 29.20
N ASP A 596 -12.42 18.59 29.85
CA ASP A 596 -12.25 20.05 29.72
C ASP A 596 -11.54 20.48 28.42
N ALA A 597 -10.85 19.58 27.72
CA ALA A 597 -10.08 19.87 26.52
C ALA A 597 -10.86 19.58 25.20
N LEU A 598 -12.07 19.01 25.30
CA LEU A 598 -12.92 18.64 24.14
C LEU A 598 -13.48 19.83 23.36
N SER A 599 -13.44 21.06 23.91
CA SER A 599 -13.92 22.27 23.23
C SER A 599 -12.83 23.01 22.41
N MET A 600 -11.59 22.51 22.40
CA MET A 600 -10.46 23.16 21.73
C MET A 600 -10.34 22.76 20.24
N ALA A 601 -9.72 23.62 19.43
CA ALA A 601 -9.39 23.28 18.05
C ALA A 601 -8.37 22.13 17.99
N ARG A 602 -8.46 21.27 16.98
CA ARG A 602 -7.61 20.05 16.82
C ARG A 602 -6.11 20.31 17.03
N LEU A 603 -5.58 21.38 16.42
CA LEU A 603 -4.16 21.73 16.55
C LEU A 603 -3.77 22.18 17.96
N GLN A 604 -4.61 22.97 18.63
CA GLN A 604 -4.39 23.39 20.02
C GLN A 604 -4.41 22.20 20.98
N LEU A 605 -5.25 21.20 20.71
CA LEU A 605 -5.30 19.98 21.51
C LEU A 605 -4.07 19.10 21.29
N LEU A 606 -3.59 18.99 20.05
CA LEU A 606 -2.33 18.29 19.73
C LEU A 606 -1.12 18.97 20.38
N GLU A 607 -1.07 20.30 20.37
CA GLU A 607 -0.08 21.10 21.07
C GLU A 607 -0.13 20.90 22.59
N THR A 608 -1.33 20.79 23.15
CA THR A 608 -1.54 20.44 24.57
C THR A 608 -1.07 19.02 24.91
N MET A 609 -1.18 18.09 23.96
CA MET A 609 -0.64 16.74 24.05
C MET A 609 0.88 16.68 23.75
N ARG A 610 1.53 17.81 23.48
CA ARG A 610 2.94 17.94 23.07
C ARG A 610 3.30 17.15 21.81
N VAL A 611 2.35 16.97 20.90
CA VAL A 611 2.56 16.26 19.64
C VAL A 611 2.28 17.19 18.46
N SER A 612 3.19 17.24 17.48
CA SER A 612 3.06 18.09 16.30
C SER A 612 2.62 17.29 15.08
N LEU A 613 1.66 17.83 14.30
CA LEU A 613 1.35 17.26 13.00
C LEU A 613 2.40 17.71 11.98
N PRO A 614 2.87 16.81 11.10
CA PRO A 614 3.67 17.24 9.97
C PRO A 614 2.87 18.16 9.06
N GLU A 615 3.55 19.13 8.45
CA GLU A 615 2.94 20.25 7.72
C GLU A 615 1.85 19.84 6.73
N PRO A 616 2.01 18.78 5.90
CA PRO A 616 0.96 18.39 4.95
C PRO A 616 -0.34 17.91 5.62
N LEU A 617 -0.27 17.31 6.82
CA LEU A 617 -1.46 16.94 7.58
C LEU A 617 -2.05 18.13 8.34
N ALA A 618 -1.20 19.05 8.80
CA ALA A 618 -1.64 20.26 9.51
C ALA A 618 -2.43 21.19 8.57
N ARG A 619 -1.99 21.33 7.31
CA ARG A 619 -2.66 22.17 6.30
C ARG A 619 -4.04 21.71 5.89
N LEU A 620 -4.36 20.42 6.03
CA LEU A 620 -5.69 19.90 5.68
C LEU A 620 -6.81 20.62 6.44
N ASP A 621 -6.57 21.02 7.69
CA ASP A 621 -7.57 21.72 8.49
C ASP A 621 -7.73 23.18 8.04
N THR A 622 -6.64 23.84 7.59
CA THR A 622 -6.68 25.23 7.11
C THR A 622 -7.23 25.34 5.68
N GLU A 623 -6.97 24.35 4.83
CA GLU A 623 -7.41 24.31 3.42
C GLU A 623 -8.76 23.57 3.25
N LYS A 624 -9.41 23.24 4.37
CA LYS A 624 -10.59 22.36 4.43
C LYS A 624 -11.70 22.72 3.44
N ASP A 625 -12.07 23.99 3.35
CA ASP A 625 -13.18 24.45 2.52
C ASP A 625 -12.82 24.43 1.02
N GLU A 626 -11.57 24.77 0.70
CA GLU A 626 -11.03 24.66 -0.66
C GLU A 626 -11.00 23.20 -1.11
N LEU A 627 -10.43 22.31 -0.29
CA LEU A 627 -10.34 20.88 -0.60
C LEU A 627 -11.73 20.26 -0.76
N LEU A 628 -12.70 20.62 0.07
CA LEU A 628 -14.08 20.18 -0.10
C LEU A 628 -14.70 20.59 -1.42
N SER A 629 -14.39 21.80 -1.88
CA SER A 629 -14.88 22.28 -3.17
C SER A 629 -14.36 21.44 -4.34
N LYS A 630 -13.25 20.72 -4.16
CA LYS A 630 -12.68 19.78 -5.14
C LYS A 630 -13.35 18.40 -5.12
N SER A 631 -14.33 18.16 -4.23
CA SER A 631 -15.04 16.88 -4.15
C SER A 631 -15.90 16.66 -5.39
N VAL A 632 -15.79 15.48 -5.99
CA VAL A 632 -16.57 15.08 -7.17
C VAL A 632 -17.68 14.12 -6.72
N PRO A 633 -18.91 14.60 -6.49
CA PRO A 633 -20.00 13.74 -6.06
C PRO A 633 -20.53 12.90 -7.23
N LEU A 634 -20.66 11.59 -7.03
CA LEU A 634 -21.26 10.66 -7.98
C LEU A 634 -22.51 9.97 -7.40
N PRO A 635 -23.54 9.70 -8.19
CA PRO A 635 -24.60 8.79 -7.77
C PRO A 635 -24.05 7.38 -7.57
N ASN A 636 -24.74 6.57 -6.75
CA ASN A 636 -24.46 5.14 -6.61
C ASN A 636 -24.93 4.38 -7.86
N ASP A 637 -24.23 4.60 -8.97
CA ASP A 637 -24.57 4.08 -10.30
C ASP A 637 -23.29 3.77 -11.11
N ALA A 638 -23.17 2.52 -11.54
CA ALA A 638 -22.03 2.06 -12.32
C ALA A 638 -22.00 2.63 -13.75
N GLU A 639 -23.13 2.96 -14.36
CA GLU A 639 -23.16 3.55 -15.70
C GLU A 639 -22.60 4.97 -15.69
N VAL A 640 -22.84 5.73 -14.63
CA VAL A 640 -22.22 7.04 -14.45
C VAL A 640 -20.70 6.91 -14.31
N VAL A 641 -20.20 5.91 -13.56
CA VAL A 641 -18.76 5.66 -13.49
C VAL A 641 -18.18 5.28 -14.85
N ARG A 642 -18.86 4.44 -15.65
CA ARG A 642 -18.43 4.12 -17.02
C ARG A 642 -18.39 5.37 -17.90
N SER A 643 -19.41 6.23 -17.83
CA SER A 643 -19.43 7.50 -18.57
C SER A 643 -18.25 8.40 -18.22
N ASN A 644 -17.88 8.51 -16.93
CA ASN A 644 -16.73 9.29 -16.50
C ASN A 644 -15.40 8.69 -17.01
N ILE A 645 -15.28 7.35 -17.04
CA ILE A 645 -14.10 6.68 -17.62
C ILE A 645 -13.99 6.98 -19.12
N VAL A 646 -15.11 6.95 -19.86
CA VAL A 646 -15.14 7.32 -21.28
C VAL A 646 -14.61 8.74 -21.45
N ASP A 647 -15.13 9.70 -20.68
CA ASP A 647 -14.67 11.09 -20.74
C ASP A 647 -13.16 11.21 -20.43
N ILE A 648 -12.67 10.54 -19.38
CA ILE A 648 -11.25 10.55 -18.99
C ILE A 648 -10.33 10.01 -20.10
N THR A 649 -10.80 9.02 -20.86
CA THR A 649 -10.01 8.41 -21.94
C THR A 649 -10.10 9.13 -23.28
N GLN A 650 -11.12 9.97 -23.49
CA GLN A 650 -11.38 10.62 -24.78
C GLN A 650 -10.93 12.08 -24.85
N PHE A 651 -10.91 12.78 -23.72
CA PHE A 651 -10.61 14.20 -23.67
C PHE A 651 -9.23 14.48 -23.10
N SER A 652 -8.67 15.66 -23.40
CA SER A 652 -7.43 16.10 -22.77
C SER A 652 -7.66 16.38 -21.28
N PRO A 653 -6.63 16.25 -20.42
CA PRO A 653 -6.75 16.59 -18.99
C PRO A 653 -7.35 17.97 -18.72
N SER A 654 -7.07 18.97 -19.58
CA SER A 654 -7.65 20.31 -19.49
C SER A 654 -9.18 20.32 -19.64
N ILE A 655 -9.72 19.63 -20.65
CA ILE A 655 -11.18 19.55 -20.90
C ILE A 655 -11.86 18.75 -19.79
N ILE A 656 -11.18 17.71 -19.30
CA ILE A 656 -11.69 16.86 -18.23
C ILE A 656 -11.82 17.68 -16.94
N ASN A 657 -10.76 18.42 -16.56
CA ASN A 657 -10.78 19.26 -15.36
C ASN A 657 -11.88 20.34 -15.44
N GLU A 658 -12.15 20.93 -16.61
CA GLU A 658 -13.29 21.85 -16.80
C GLU A 658 -14.65 21.15 -16.61
N ARG A 659 -14.80 19.92 -17.08
CA ARG A 659 -16.06 19.15 -16.94
C ARG A 659 -16.35 18.73 -15.51
N PHE A 660 -15.31 18.40 -14.75
CA PHE A 660 -15.41 18.01 -13.33
C PHE A 660 -15.34 19.20 -12.37
N ALA A 661 -15.06 20.41 -12.87
CA ALA A 661 -15.12 21.61 -12.06
C ALA A 661 -16.54 21.81 -11.50
N PRO A 662 -16.68 22.28 -10.25
CA PRO A 662 -17.98 22.57 -9.66
C PRO A 662 -18.76 23.55 -10.53
N LYS A 663 -19.94 23.15 -11.05
CA LYS A 663 -20.77 23.99 -11.94
C LYS A 663 -21.45 25.19 -11.26
N GLU A 664 -21.09 25.53 -10.03
CA GLU A 664 -21.65 26.67 -9.30
C GLU A 664 -20.71 27.86 -9.30
N ARG A 665 -20.68 28.60 -10.41
CA ARG A 665 -20.33 30.04 -10.42
C ARG A 665 -20.90 30.82 -11.63
N GLY A 666 -21.87 30.26 -12.36
CA GLY A 666 -22.52 30.94 -13.48
C GLY A 666 -23.67 31.89 -13.09
N LEU A 667 -24.39 31.62 -11.99
CA LEU A 667 -25.58 32.41 -11.63
C LEU A 667 -25.32 33.47 -10.56
N LEU A 668 -24.38 33.25 -9.63
CA LEU A 668 -24.07 34.21 -8.56
C LEU A 668 -23.06 35.29 -8.99
N GLY A 669 -22.15 34.98 -9.92
CA GLY A 669 -21.19 35.96 -10.46
C GLY A 669 -21.83 37.03 -11.35
N SER A 670 -22.92 36.69 -12.05
CA SER A 670 -23.69 37.64 -12.87
C SER A 670 -24.63 38.53 -12.05
N ILE A 671 -25.03 38.10 -10.85
CA ILE A 671 -25.92 38.88 -9.97
C ILE A 671 -25.10 39.79 -9.04
N ALA A 672 -23.88 39.37 -8.64
CA ALA A 672 -23.01 40.16 -7.77
C ALA A 672 -22.42 41.42 -8.43
N SER A 673 -22.27 41.46 -9.76
CA SER A 673 -21.77 42.66 -10.46
C SER A 673 -22.84 43.74 -10.66
N SER A 674 -24.13 43.43 -10.42
CA SER A 674 -25.24 44.37 -10.65
C SER A 674 -25.83 44.97 -9.36
N PHE A 675 -25.43 44.51 -8.16
CA PHE A 675 -26.05 44.95 -6.89
C PHE A 675 -25.11 45.53 -5.81
N LEU A 676 -23.83 45.73 -6.09
CA LEU A 676 -22.90 46.39 -5.15
C LEU A 676 -22.61 47.85 -5.52
N ARG A 677 -23.64 48.68 -5.37
CA ARG A 677 -23.52 50.09 -4.96
C ARG A 677 -24.60 50.38 -3.92
N VAL A 678 -24.45 49.79 -2.73
CA VAL A 678 -25.22 50.22 -1.55
C VAL A 678 -24.24 50.94 -0.65
N ASP A 679 -24.43 52.25 -0.56
CA ASP A 679 -23.70 53.16 0.32
C ASP A 679 -23.94 52.76 1.79
N THR A 680 -22.89 52.25 2.43
CA THR A 680 -22.90 51.73 3.80
C THR A 680 -23.32 52.77 4.84
N ALA A 681 -23.26 54.07 4.51
CA ALA A 681 -23.75 55.13 5.40
C ALA A 681 -25.28 55.19 5.48
N SER A 682 -25.99 54.86 4.40
CA SER A 682 -27.46 54.92 4.37
C SER A 682 -28.12 53.73 5.09
N CYS A 683 -27.46 52.57 5.11
CA CYS A 683 -27.95 51.36 5.78
C CYS A 683 -27.93 51.48 7.31
N LEU A 684 -26.91 52.15 7.87
CA LEU A 684 -26.79 52.39 9.31
C LEU A 684 -27.87 53.35 9.84
N VAL A 685 -28.22 54.38 9.08
CA VAL A 685 -29.31 55.31 9.42
C VAL A 685 -30.69 54.61 9.34
N GLY A 686 -30.87 53.70 8.38
CA GLY A 686 -32.09 52.90 8.26
C GLY A 686 -32.28 51.89 9.41
N LEU A 687 -31.19 51.30 9.90
CA LEU A 687 -31.23 50.33 11.00
C LEU A 687 -31.60 51.00 12.34
N GLN A 688 -31.05 52.19 12.61
CA GLN A 688 -31.39 52.97 13.81
C GLN A 688 -32.85 53.43 13.81
N ARG A 689 -33.42 53.79 12.65
CA ARG A 689 -34.85 54.16 12.52
C ARG A 689 -35.79 52.97 12.75
N LYS A 690 -35.42 51.77 12.30
CA LYS A 690 -36.22 50.55 12.52
C LYS A 690 -36.17 50.06 13.98
N LEU A 691 -35.02 50.18 14.64
CA LEU A 691 -34.89 49.85 16.07
C LEU A 691 -35.70 50.80 16.97
N ALA A 692 -35.83 52.08 16.58
CA ALA A 692 -36.68 53.04 17.28
C ALA A 692 -38.19 52.76 17.11
N LEU A 693 -38.61 52.19 15.98
CA LEU A 693 -40.00 51.81 15.71
C LEU A 693 -40.42 50.52 16.44
N CYS A 694 -39.50 49.54 16.59
CA CYS A 694 -39.76 48.34 17.40
C CYS A 694 -39.98 48.65 18.90
N ALA A 695 -39.40 49.74 19.42
CA ALA A 695 -39.61 50.17 20.81
C ALA A 695 -41.02 50.74 21.07
N GLN A 696 -41.82 51.00 20.03
CA GLN A 696 -43.20 51.51 20.14
C GLN A 696 -44.28 50.44 19.92
N GLY A 697 -43.92 49.15 19.87
CA GLY A 697 -44.88 48.06 20.00
C GLY A 697 -45.74 47.76 18.77
N THR A 698 -45.28 48.11 17.56
CA THR A 698 -45.86 47.59 16.32
C THR A 698 -44.81 46.80 15.56
N CYS A 699 -45.14 45.53 15.28
CA CYS A 699 -44.23 44.53 14.71
C CYS A 699 -43.87 44.80 13.25
#